data_AF-A0A6A6QXJ2-F1
#
_entry.id   AF-A0A6A6QXJ2-F1
#
_cell.length_a   1.000
_cell.length_b   1.000
_cell.length_c   1.000
_cell.angle_alpha   90.00
_cell.angle_beta   90.00
_cell.angle_gamma   90.00
#
_symmetry.space_group_name_H-M   'P 1'
#
loop_
_entity.id
_entity.type
_entity.pdbx_description
1 polymer ?
#
loop_
_entity_poly.entity_id
_entity_poly.type
_entity_poly.pdbx_seq_one_letter_code
_entity_poly.pdbx_strand_id
1 'polypeptide(L)'
;MDLAERLLIEGTETVQSHIRKLVKDEQTKMINKRGEQKSRIFIQKSRLLFGICDPYGVLKDGQCYVRVTAHLDGEPRTIINTEVLVTRNPCLHPGDLRKFKAIECPQLSHLVDCIVFPTRGKRAGADLMSGGDLDGDKFFVCWDPDIIPRTLSEPAEYPGGTEPVTFGTITDDDRIKYFAEYTSVSLGQVKNLYLDWARLKGPMSAECQQLNRLFSQCVDGNRIKIPEHFKDPPKPPPTTPFIVDVLHEGARSLLDAAAIMPGNIEHGSFDALELLLSRDSLALSEFELIQLALRWCDKNHEDFAELAPLFNFNSLSDQQKAWTLTRLPTTENLSCLVMNGLMQSAIASHTELKRFGLHHPGLRWKRVFDSNSDRMGTFLSSTSRILEIFHKKLILLRIDERLSVAIYVPKKIESHQECEVDSSVRVFAFPHSQGVQSPNYVVVPTKAHYRLFCDSSALQLYQSKRSNTWIFLQHGPLNDSTCRNTKSTGDKRRQKQITVDEGANFELRASIALDKINKRIKTHVGRVNQTGVLAAEVYVISNRDVKSLQKLDEWLNYIDTENMLPLFEQEARAYTTTTLKGVDWLVLPEHFAVIARDGKVHEARHIESVDRLTALLDWLLRLRQFSTTGTIYRILLEPETVRKLSNRETLGVLLQYLPRVPWVSGIFLGSQSWHLHREETPFKDGLTDMSFNLLCSLVLCASRVGDFIMEPLQSVLREMRQLRIQELSELVELIALAAPSAESAMKMMLEIIDPETTRLVVGPPVATARLTKQLFGIALEHADETEEAKNAKIIPNGLLLDLTYKHESKGFFIVECKLRVDAKIGIRTGDHVRLTPASPPENEPVRSPIAIDAIVESADMGLGTFRCLQDPPEYLGDCSWHLLNCGSFTSGKTMMDAVSNLYTTKLECCRIYDTLALRHGKGNAGFVKLPFQIDPALNRSQNQAIESAMTNPVSLLWGPPGTGKTRTVVAILLQLLVVAPDKRILVAAPTHNAVDNILRKFIEEGVHTRTNTTPIRVSTDSLKI
;
A
#
# COMPACT_ATOMS: atom_id res chain seq x y z
N MET A 1 5.10 54.59 33.29
CA MET A 1 3.80 53.94 33.02
C MET A 1 4.01 52.95 31.90
N ASP A 2 3.51 51.74 32.09
CA ASP A 2 3.52 50.71 31.07
C ASP A 2 2.71 51.18 29.84
N LEU A 3 3.00 50.67 28.64
CA LEU A 3 2.38 51.15 27.39
C LEU A 3 0.84 51.01 27.44
N ALA A 4 0.35 49.97 28.14
CA ALA A 4 -1.06 49.73 28.42
C ALA A 4 -1.67 50.74 29.41
N GLU A 5 -0.92 51.21 30.41
CA GLU A 5 -1.38 52.25 31.34
C GLU A 5 -1.55 53.60 30.63
N ARG A 6 -0.62 53.97 29.75
CA ARG A 6 -0.75 55.21 28.94
C ARG A 6 -1.93 55.14 27.96
N LEU A 7 -2.19 53.96 27.38
CA LEU A 7 -3.36 53.75 26.51
C LEU A 7 -4.68 53.97 27.27
N LEU A 8 -4.74 53.50 28.51
CA LEU A 8 -5.92 53.62 29.37
C LEU A 8 -6.12 55.03 29.94
N ILE A 9 -5.03 55.77 30.20
CA ILE A 9 -5.06 57.08 30.86
C ILE A 9 -5.11 58.24 29.86
N GLU A 10 -4.38 58.16 28.75
CA GLU A 10 -4.18 59.27 27.81
C GLU A 10 -4.94 59.08 26.48
N GLY A 11 -5.62 57.94 26.31
CA GLY A 11 -6.40 57.63 25.11
C GLY A 11 -5.58 57.05 23.95
N THR A 12 -6.28 56.55 22.94
CA THR A 12 -5.66 55.84 21.80
C THR A 12 -4.77 56.73 20.92
N GLU A 13 -4.99 58.03 20.93
CA GLU A 13 -4.30 59.00 20.05
C GLU A 13 -2.82 59.20 20.42
N THR A 14 -2.46 59.20 21.71
CA THR A 14 -1.08 59.45 22.15
C THR A 14 -0.15 58.25 21.94
N VAL A 15 -0.69 57.03 21.92
CA VAL A 15 0.06 55.77 21.83
C VAL A 15 -0.02 55.13 20.43
N GLN A 16 -0.85 55.67 19.53
CA GLN A 16 -1.16 55.09 18.22
C GLN A 16 0.08 54.83 17.35
N SER A 17 1.03 55.76 17.34
CA SER A 17 2.27 55.65 16.57
C SER A 17 3.18 54.51 17.07
N HIS A 18 3.25 54.32 18.38
CA HIS A 18 4.00 53.22 19.00
C HIS A 18 3.33 51.86 18.76
N ILE A 19 2.01 51.77 18.86
CA ILE A 19 1.26 50.55 18.55
C ILE A 19 1.45 50.16 17.08
N ARG A 20 1.31 51.11 16.15
CA ARG A 20 1.56 50.86 14.72
C ARG A 20 2.98 50.37 14.45
N LYS A 21 3.98 50.90 15.15
CA LYS A 21 5.37 50.43 15.06
C LYS A 21 5.52 48.98 15.54
N LEU A 22 4.97 48.64 16.71
CA LEU A 22 5.03 47.28 17.25
C LEU A 22 4.29 46.26 16.37
N VAL A 23 3.12 46.63 15.83
CA VAL A 23 2.37 45.81 14.88
C VAL A 23 3.19 45.60 13.60
N LYS A 24 3.80 46.65 13.06
CA LYS A 24 4.66 46.55 11.86
C LYS A 24 5.90 45.70 12.11
N ASP A 25 6.53 45.81 13.29
CA ASP A 25 7.68 45.00 13.66
C ASP A 25 7.31 43.50 13.76
N GLU A 26 6.15 43.16 14.35
CA GLU A 26 5.68 41.77 14.37
C GLU A 26 5.26 41.25 12.99
N GLN A 27 4.57 42.06 12.18
CA GLN A 27 4.25 41.70 10.79
C GLN A 27 5.53 41.45 9.97
N THR A 28 6.56 42.29 10.14
CA THR A 28 7.86 42.14 9.47
C THR A 28 8.58 40.88 9.93
N LYS A 29 8.53 40.54 11.24
CA LYS A 29 9.06 39.26 11.78
C LYS A 29 8.32 38.05 11.23
N MET A 30 7.00 38.15 11.02
CA MET A 30 6.21 37.07 10.41
C MET A 30 6.58 36.85 8.94
N ILE A 31 6.84 37.92 8.17
CA ILE A 31 7.24 37.84 6.75
C ILE A 31 8.71 37.39 6.58
N ASN A 32 9.65 37.91 7.38
CA ASN A 32 11.08 37.66 7.21
C ASN A 32 11.57 36.26 7.62
N LYS A 33 10.70 35.42 8.22
CA LYS A 33 11.02 34.00 8.50
C LYS A 33 11.11 33.10 7.26
N ARG A 34 11.13 33.68 6.06
CA ARG A 34 11.38 33.02 4.77
C ARG A 34 12.60 32.09 4.77
N GLY A 35 13.66 32.42 5.52
CA GLY A 35 14.86 31.57 5.66
C GLY A 35 14.64 30.28 6.50
N GLU A 36 13.60 30.22 7.33
CA GLU A 36 13.31 29.08 8.22
C GLU A 36 12.16 28.19 7.73
N GLN A 37 11.50 28.51 6.61
CA GLN A 37 10.36 27.76 6.04
C GLN A 37 9.18 27.51 7.02
N LYS A 38 8.93 28.41 7.98
CA LYS A 38 7.85 28.25 8.98
C LYS A 38 6.64 29.12 8.65
N SER A 39 5.72 28.62 7.82
CA SER A 39 4.35 29.15 7.79
C SER A 39 3.58 28.56 8.99
N ARG A 40 3.23 29.40 9.97
CA ARG A 40 2.45 28.97 11.14
C ARG A 40 0.97 29.25 10.88
N ILE A 41 0.25 28.25 10.37
CA ILE A 41 -1.19 28.36 10.11
C ILE A 41 -1.95 28.02 11.40
N PHE A 42 -2.78 28.94 11.87
CA PHE A 42 -3.58 28.71 13.08
C PHE A 42 -4.86 27.93 12.74
N ILE A 43 -4.98 26.71 13.28
CA ILE A 43 -6.15 25.84 13.11
C ILE A 43 -6.88 25.75 14.44
N GLN A 44 -8.02 26.44 14.56
CA GLN A 44 -8.76 26.55 15.83
C GLN A 44 -9.25 25.18 16.36
N LYS A 45 -9.73 24.33 15.45
CA LYS A 45 -10.25 22.97 15.74
C LYS A 45 -9.13 21.93 15.75
N SER A 46 -8.03 22.24 16.43
CA SER A 46 -6.91 21.32 16.60
C SER A 46 -6.23 21.45 17.97
N ARG A 47 -5.58 20.38 18.42
CA ARG A 47 -4.75 20.36 19.64
C ARG A 47 -3.56 19.44 19.46
N LEU A 48 -2.51 19.71 20.24
CA LEU A 48 -1.40 18.79 20.43
C LEU A 48 -1.63 18.04 21.76
N LEU A 49 -1.93 16.74 21.69
CA LEU A 49 -2.40 15.94 22.83
C LEU A 49 -1.45 14.76 23.09
N PHE A 50 -1.31 14.35 24.34
CA PHE A 50 -0.59 13.11 24.67
C PHE A 50 -1.38 11.89 24.22
N GLY A 51 -0.69 10.89 23.66
CA GLY A 51 -1.27 9.60 23.35
C GLY A 51 -1.35 8.71 24.59
N ILE A 52 -2.49 8.04 24.79
CA ILE A 52 -2.68 7.05 25.86
C ILE A 52 -3.34 5.80 25.27
N CYS A 53 -3.08 4.63 25.85
CA CYS A 53 -3.75 3.40 25.47
C CYS A 53 -5.12 3.31 26.16
N ASP A 54 -6.09 2.66 25.52
CA ASP A 54 -7.37 2.34 26.15
C ASP A 54 -7.20 1.28 27.25
N PRO A 55 -7.29 1.64 28.54
CA PRO A 55 -7.03 0.71 29.64
C PRO A 55 -8.17 -0.30 29.83
N TYR A 56 -9.35 -0.07 29.24
CA TYR A 56 -10.53 -0.92 29.41
C TYR A 56 -10.88 -1.73 28.16
N GLY A 57 -10.21 -1.49 27.02
CA GLY A 57 -10.49 -2.16 25.75
C GLY A 57 -11.90 -1.91 25.22
N VAL A 58 -12.46 -0.72 25.44
CA VAL A 58 -13.78 -0.31 24.97
C VAL A 58 -13.77 0.23 23.54
N LEU A 59 -12.63 0.71 23.04
CA LEU A 59 -12.43 1.24 21.69
C LEU A 59 -12.15 0.11 20.69
N LYS A 60 -12.73 0.20 19.49
CA LYS A 60 -12.43 -0.70 18.36
C LYS A 60 -11.33 -0.13 17.47
N ASP A 61 -10.78 -0.96 16.59
CA ASP A 61 -9.84 -0.51 15.56
C ASP A 61 -10.47 0.62 14.70
N GLY A 62 -9.68 1.64 14.40
CA GLY A 62 -10.12 2.89 13.74
C GLY A 62 -10.92 3.88 14.61
N GLN A 63 -11.17 3.58 15.89
CA GLN A 63 -11.83 4.50 16.83
C GLN A 63 -10.82 5.17 17.76
N CYS A 64 -11.14 6.35 18.27
CA CYS A 64 -10.39 7.01 19.33
C CYS A 64 -11.33 7.71 20.31
N TYR A 65 -10.83 8.05 21.49
CA TYR A 65 -11.52 8.93 22.42
C TYR A 65 -10.67 10.19 22.65
N VAL A 66 -11.30 11.36 22.54
CA VAL A 66 -10.61 12.65 22.69
C VAL A 66 -11.46 13.57 23.56
N ARG A 67 -10.85 14.10 24.61
CA ARG A 67 -11.47 15.10 25.50
C ARG A 67 -10.47 16.20 25.77
N VAL A 68 -10.86 17.43 25.48
CA VAL A 68 -9.98 18.60 25.53
C VAL A 68 -10.58 19.69 26.38
N THR A 69 -9.73 20.40 27.10
CA THR A 69 -10.10 21.58 27.86
C THR A 69 -10.43 22.72 26.88
N ALA A 70 -11.63 23.29 27.01
CA ALA A 70 -12.09 24.36 26.13
C ALA A 70 -11.47 25.70 26.52
N HIS A 71 -11.05 26.49 25.52
CA HIS A 71 -10.31 27.74 25.73
C HIS A 71 -11.16 28.87 26.34
N LEU A 72 -12.48 28.81 26.21
CA LEU A 72 -13.38 29.91 26.61
C LEU A 72 -13.71 29.88 28.11
N ASP A 73 -14.00 28.68 28.64
CA ASP A 73 -14.47 28.45 30.00
C ASP A 73 -13.54 27.57 30.83
N GLY A 74 -12.51 26.96 30.22
CA GLY A 74 -11.59 26.05 30.92
C GLY A 74 -12.22 24.68 31.24
N GLU A 75 -13.40 24.37 30.68
CA GLU A 75 -14.11 23.13 30.97
C GLU A 75 -13.75 22.01 29.98
N PRO A 76 -13.61 20.75 30.44
CA PRO A 76 -13.27 19.64 29.57
C PRO A 76 -14.48 19.18 28.73
N ARG A 77 -14.31 19.17 27.40
CA ARG A 77 -15.32 18.76 26.43
C ARG A 77 -14.85 17.57 25.61
N THR A 78 -15.68 16.54 25.52
CA THR A 78 -15.41 15.38 24.67
C THR A 78 -15.75 15.71 23.23
N ILE A 79 -14.88 15.33 22.31
CA ILE A 79 -15.13 15.36 20.87
C ILE A 79 -15.90 14.09 20.52
N ILE A 80 -17.08 14.23 19.93
CA ILE A 80 -18.04 13.12 19.79
C ILE A 80 -18.49 13.00 18.34
N ASN A 81 -18.57 11.76 17.84
CA ASN A 81 -19.18 11.37 16.57
C ASN A 81 -18.69 12.19 15.37
N THR A 82 -17.41 12.53 15.37
CA THR A 82 -16.74 13.19 14.25
C THR A 82 -15.45 12.47 13.92
N GLU A 83 -14.97 12.67 12.71
CA GLU A 83 -13.65 12.17 12.32
C GLU A 83 -12.59 13.14 12.80
N VAL A 84 -11.44 12.60 13.20
CA VAL A 84 -10.27 13.38 13.57
C VAL A 84 -9.09 12.94 12.72
N LEU A 85 -8.39 13.93 12.17
CA LEU A 85 -7.07 13.74 11.57
C LEU A 85 -6.04 13.74 12.70
N VAL A 86 -5.22 12.70 12.75
CA VAL A 86 -4.20 12.50 13.77
C VAL A 86 -2.87 12.25 13.08
N THR A 87 -1.81 12.90 13.55
CA THR A 87 -0.45 12.64 13.08
C THR A 87 0.57 12.97 14.17
N ARG A 88 1.80 12.48 14.01
CA ARG A 88 2.95 12.78 14.88
C ARG A 88 3.95 13.62 14.10
N ASN A 89 4.63 14.54 14.79
CA ASN A 89 5.69 15.36 14.21
C ASN A 89 7.05 14.71 14.52
N PRO A 90 7.93 14.45 13.53
CA PRO A 90 7.80 14.78 12.10
C PRO A 90 6.93 13.80 11.32
N CYS A 91 6.06 14.35 10.46
CA CYS A 91 5.28 13.59 9.49
C CYS A 91 6.02 13.67 8.14
N LEU A 92 6.76 12.62 7.81
CA LEU A 92 7.50 12.54 6.55
C LEU A 92 6.77 11.65 5.54
N HIS A 93 6.09 10.58 5.97
CA HIS A 93 5.30 9.78 5.05
C HIS A 93 3.85 10.29 4.98
N PRO A 94 3.22 10.41 3.79
CA PRO A 94 1.81 10.77 3.69
C PRO A 94 0.87 9.82 4.45
N GLY A 95 1.27 8.55 4.59
CA GLY A 95 0.61 7.54 5.42
C GLY A 95 0.66 7.77 6.93
N ASP A 96 1.54 8.66 7.42
CA ASP A 96 1.59 9.05 8.85
C ASP A 96 0.44 9.98 9.25
N LEU A 97 -0.35 10.44 8.28
CA LEU A 97 -1.62 11.13 8.51
C LEU A 97 -2.72 10.07 8.60
N ARG A 98 -3.25 9.88 9.80
CA ARG A 98 -4.27 8.87 10.07
C ARG A 98 -5.59 9.51 10.42
N LYS A 99 -6.68 8.87 10.02
CA LYS A 99 -8.03 9.29 10.37
C LYS A 99 -8.62 8.31 11.37
N PHE A 100 -9.18 8.83 12.46
CA PHE A 100 -9.86 8.06 13.48
C PHE A 100 -11.26 8.61 13.72
N LYS A 101 -12.17 7.75 14.18
CA LYS A 101 -13.51 8.15 14.60
C LYS A 101 -13.53 8.46 16.09
N ALA A 102 -13.73 9.73 16.46
CA ALA A 102 -13.87 10.13 17.84
C ALA A 102 -15.23 9.69 18.40
N ILE A 103 -15.22 8.87 19.44
CA ILE A 103 -16.43 8.32 20.07
C ILE A 103 -16.52 8.70 21.54
N GLU A 104 -17.75 8.87 22.06
CA GLU A 104 -17.96 9.07 23.49
C GLU A 104 -17.94 7.73 24.23
N CYS A 105 -17.04 7.62 25.21
CA CYS A 105 -16.95 6.46 26.10
C CYS A 105 -17.02 6.95 27.56
N PRO A 106 -18.14 6.73 28.27
CA PRO A 106 -18.28 7.17 29.67
C PRO A 106 -17.18 6.66 30.59
N GLN A 107 -16.65 5.47 30.34
CA GLN A 107 -15.55 4.85 31.11
C GLN A 107 -14.24 5.65 31.01
N LEU A 108 -14.02 6.36 29.90
CA LEU A 108 -12.82 7.16 29.63
C LEU A 108 -13.00 8.65 30.01
N SER A 109 -14.14 9.02 30.61
CA SER A 109 -14.49 10.42 30.91
C SER A 109 -13.50 11.18 31.80
N HIS A 110 -12.74 10.45 32.62
CA HIS A 110 -11.71 11.01 33.50
C HIS A 110 -10.40 11.36 32.78
N LEU A 111 -10.20 10.86 31.55
CA LEU A 111 -9.03 11.15 30.73
C LEU A 111 -9.30 12.45 29.94
N VAL A 112 -8.49 13.48 30.21
CA VAL A 112 -8.64 14.86 29.70
C VAL A 112 -7.29 15.32 29.15
N ASP A 113 -7.33 16.12 28.08
CA ASP A 113 -6.16 16.66 27.37
C ASP A 113 -5.22 15.59 26.80
N CYS A 114 -5.83 14.47 26.41
CA CYS A 114 -5.19 13.33 25.77
C CYS A 114 -6.07 12.74 24.66
N ILE A 115 -5.44 12.03 23.75
CA ILE A 115 -6.09 11.12 22.80
C ILE A 115 -5.87 9.68 23.26
N VAL A 116 -6.95 8.91 23.31
CA VAL A 116 -6.92 7.50 23.72
C VAL A 116 -7.08 6.63 22.49
N PHE A 117 -6.10 5.75 22.26
CA PHE A 117 -6.04 4.81 21.15
C PHE A 117 -6.52 3.41 21.56
N PRO A 118 -7.08 2.63 20.62
CA PRO A 118 -7.57 1.30 20.90
C PRO A 118 -6.40 0.35 21.19
N THR A 119 -6.57 -0.53 22.17
CA THR A 119 -5.66 -1.65 22.46
C THR A 119 -5.98 -2.91 21.66
N ARG A 120 -6.88 -2.80 20.68
CA ARG A 120 -7.34 -3.88 19.79
C ARG A 120 -7.02 -3.51 18.34
N GLY A 121 -6.52 -4.47 17.58
CA GLY A 121 -6.15 -4.27 16.17
C GLY A 121 -4.92 -5.10 15.78
N LYS A 122 -4.52 -5.04 14.50
CA LYS A 122 -3.29 -5.70 14.02
C LYS A 122 -2.03 -4.89 14.31
N ARG A 123 -2.14 -3.56 14.35
CA ARG A 123 -1.05 -2.60 14.55
C ARG A 123 -1.53 -1.49 15.48
N ALA A 124 -0.68 -1.04 16.40
CA ALA A 124 -1.05 -0.03 17.39
C ALA A 124 -1.32 1.33 16.72
N GLY A 125 -2.34 2.05 17.19
CA GLY A 125 -2.74 3.34 16.59
C GLY A 125 -1.59 4.35 16.50
N ALA A 126 -0.80 4.49 17.57
CA ALA A 126 0.37 5.37 17.64
C ALA A 126 1.44 5.03 16.58
N ASP A 127 1.74 3.74 16.41
CA ASP A 127 2.76 3.25 15.49
C ASP A 127 2.42 3.54 14.03
N LEU A 128 1.12 3.64 13.69
CA LEU A 128 0.67 4.05 12.35
C LEU A 128 1.14 5.46 11.94
N MET A 129 1.63 6.27 12.89
CA MET A 129 1.98 7.68 12.68
C MET A 129 3.45 7.90 13.02
N SER A 130 4.31 7.85 12.00
CA SER A 130 5.76 8.03 12.15
C SER A 130 6.43 7.03 13.11
N GLY A 131 5.84 5.85 13.34
CA GLY A 131 6.38 4.86 14.28
C GLY A 131 6.32 5.31 15.74
N GLY A 132 5.28 6.08 16.09
CA GLY A 132 5.10 6.56 17.45
C GLY A 132 4.68 5.47 18.43
N ASP A 133 4.81 5.78 19.71
CA ASP A 133 4.35 4.95 20.80
C ASP A 133 3.54 5.78 21.82
N LEU A 134 3.49 5.32 23.07
CA LEU A 134 2.69 5.93 24.13
C LEU A 134 3.53 6.19 25.39
N ASP A 135 4.84 6.39 25.24
CA ASP A 135 5.78 6.65 26.35
C ASP A 135 5.84 8.14 26.77
N GLY A 136 5.17 9.01 26.02
CA GLY A 136 5.28 10.47 26.12
C GLY A 136 4.96 11.22 24.83
N ASP A 137 4.78 10.49 23.73
CA ASP A 137 4.44 11.04 22.43
C ASP A 137 3.20 11.95 22.42
N LYS A 138 3.33 13.03 21.65
CA LYS A 138 2.27 14.00 21.40
C LYS A 138 1.79 13.94 19.96
N PHE A 139 0.49 13.86 19.79
CA PHE A 139 -0.19 13.77 18.51
C PHE A 139 -0.90 15.08 18.20
N PHE A 140 -0.72 15.58 16.98
CA PHE A 140 -1.54 16.65 16.45
C PHE A 140 -2.90 16.05 16.08
N VAL A 141 -3.95 16.50 16.75
CA VAL A 141 -5.34 16.04 16.56
C VAL A 141 -6.15 17.21 16.02
N CYS A 142 -6.73 17.05 14.84
CA CYS A 142 -7.54 18.06 14.17
C CYS A 142 -8.92 17.49 13.84
N TRP A 143 -9.97 18.22 14.19
CA TRP A 143 -11.37 17.89 13.89
C TRP A 143 -12.02 18.95 13.00
N ASP A 144 -11.21 19.66 12.22
CA ASP A 144 -11.69 20.62 11.23
C ASP A 144 -12.05 19.90 9.92
N PRO A 145 -13.33 19.86 9.50
CA PRO A 145 -13.75 19.14 8.30
C PRO A 145 -13.08 19.63 7.02
N ASP A 146 -12.62 20.89 6.98
CA ASP A 146 -11.96 21.47 5.81
C ASP A 146 -10.51 20.97 5.63
N ILE A 147 -9.90 20.43 6.70
CA ILE A 147 -8.53 19.92 6.71
C ILE A 147 -8.48 18.40 6.60
N ILE A 148 -9.56 17.70 6.97
CA ILE A 148 -9.61 16.24 6.93
C ILE A 148 -9.67 15.76 5.47
N PRO A 149 -8.65 15.04 4.97
CA PRO A 149 -8.59 14.63 3.58
C PRO A 149 -9.55 13.48 3.28
N ARG A 150 -10.06 13.43 2.03
CA ARG A 150 -10.91 12.33 1.53
C ARG A 150 -10.12 11.09 1.11
N THR A 151 -8.87 11.28 0.73
CA THR A 151 -7.95 10.24 0.28
C THR A 151 -6.83 10.09 1.31
N LEU A 152 -6.53 8.86 1.72
CA LEU A 152 -5.44 8.56 2.65
C LEU A 152 -4.47 7.57 2.01
N SER A 153 -3.20 7.63 2.44
CA SER A 153 -2.21 6.61 2.09
C SER A 153 -2.23 5.49 3.14
N GLU A 154 -1.85 4.29 2.74
CA GLU A 154 -1.48 3.22 3.67
C GLU A 154 -0.39 3.70 4.63
N PRO A 155 -0.46 3.29 5.92
CA PRO A 155 0.48 3.73 6.95
C PRO A 155 1.87 3.14 6.67
N ALA A 156 2.91 3.97 6.74
CA ALA A 156 4.28 3.51 6.54
C ALA A 156 4.73 2.55 7.64
N GLU A 157 5.64 1.63 7.29
CA GLU A 157 6.24 0.70 8.23
C GLU A 157 7.57 1.23 8.76
N TYR A 158 7.75 1.14 10.08
CA TYR A 158 8.95 1.59 10.77
C TYR A 158 9.61 0.44 11.55
N PRO A 159 10.13 -0.62 10.89
CA PRO A 159 10.77 -1.71 11.61
C PRO A 159 11.99 -1.23 12.42
N GLY A 160 12.18 -1.78 13.62
CA GLY A 160 13.41 -1.52 14.40
C GLY A 160 14.66 -2.10 13.72
N GLY A 161 15.83 -1.59 14.09
CA GLY A 161 17.12 -2.17 13.70
C GLY A 161 17.30 -3.59 14.25
N THR A 162 17.87 -4.50 13.47
CA THR A 162 18.22 -5.85 13.92
C THR A 162 19.68 -5.86 14.39
N GLU A 163 19.92 -5.42 15.62
CA GLU A 163 21.22 -5.64 16.26
C GLU A 163 21.20 -6.93 17.07
N PRO A 164 22.24 -7.79 16.95
CA PRO A 164 22.32 -8.99 17.76
C PRO A 164 22.49 -8.61 19.24
N VAL A 165 21.52 -9.00 20.07
CA VAL A 165 21.58 -8.77 21.52
C VAL A 165 22.75 -9.56 22.10
N THR A 166 23.79 -8.86 22.54
CA THR A 166 24.94 -9.45 23.23
C THR A 166 24.74 -9.35 24.74
N PHE A 167 24.81 -10.49 25.42
CA PHE A 167 24.80 -10.54 26.88
C PHE A 167 26.23 -10.73 27.37
N GLY A 168 26.82 -9.69 27.98
CA GLY A 168 28.18 -9.67 28.51
C GLY A 168 28.42 -8.53 29.49
N THR A 169 29.54 -8.54 30.22
CA THR A 169 29.94 -7.43 31.10
C THR A 169 30.34 -6.22 30.26
N ILE A 170 29.70 -5.07 30.48
CA ILE A 170 30.01 -3.81 29.79
C ILE A 170 31.43 -3.35 30.17
N THR A 171 32.32 -3.26 29.18
CA THR A 171 33.69 -2.78 29.34
C THR A 171 33.80 -1.28 29.07
N ASP A 172 34.94 -0.66 29.41
CA ASP A 172 35.19 0.75 29.08
C ASP A 172 35.35 0.96 27.55
N ASP A 173 35.85 -0.04 26.82
CA ASP A 173 35.92 -0.01 25.35
C ASP A 173 34.51 0.03 24.73
N ASP A 174 33.55 -0.72 25.30
CA ASP A 174 32.15 -0.67 24.85
C ASP A 174 31.54 0.73 25.04
N ARG A 175 31.88 1.41 26.14
CA ARG A 175 31.43 2.79 26.40
C ARG A 175 32.06 3.77 25.42
N ILE A 176 33.37 3.67 25.18
CA ILE A 176 34.09 4.53 24.21
C ILE A 176 33.49 4.32 22.81
N LYS A 177 33.26 3.07 22.41
CA LYS A 177 32.65 2.72 21.14
C LYS A 177 31.24 3.32 21.02
N TYR A 178 30.39 3.16 22.05
CA TYR A 178 29.06 3.76 22.09
C TYR A 178 29.11 5.29 21.93
N PHE A 179 29.98 5.98 22.68
CA PHE A 179 30.13 7.44 22.57
C PHE A 179 30.69 7.88 21.21
N ALA A 180 31.61 7.12 20.61
CA ALA A 180 32.15 7.40 19.28
C ALA A 180 31.10 7.17 18.17
N GLU A 181 30.16 6.24 18.38
CA GLU A 181 29.10 5.90 17.42
C GLU A 181 27.89 6.86 17.52
N TYR A 182 27.65 7.47 18.68
CA TYR A 182 26.54 8.40 18.90
C TYR A 182 26.75 9.73 18.14
N THR A 183 26.14 9.87 16.96
CA THR A 183 26.21 11.11 16.15
C THR A 183 24.85 11.52 15.56
N SER A 184 24.45 12.78 15.77
CA SER A 184 23.17 13.34 15.27
C SER A 184 23.27 13.99 13.88
N VAL A 185 24.47 14.04 13.30
CA VAL A 185 24.75 14.73 12.02
C VAL A 185 23.95 14.11 10.87
N SER A 186 23.85 12.79 10.82
CA SER A 186 23.14 12.04 9.77
C SER A 186 21.66 12.39 9.70
N LEU A 187 21.02 12.65 10.86
CA LEU A 187 19.60 13.00 10.94
C LEU A 187 19.31 14.32 10.21
N GLY A 188 20.15 15.34 10.42
CA GLY A 188 20.02 16.64 9.77
C GLY A 188 20.26 16.57 8.26
N GLN A 189 21.24 15.76 7.84
CA GLN A 189 21.54 15.56 6.42
C GLN A 189 20.39 14.88 5.68
N VAL A 190 19.86 13.76 6.20
CA VAL A 190 18.72 13.06 5.59
C VAL A 190 17.49 13.94 5.50
N LYS A 191 17.21 14.73 6.55
CA LYS A 191 16.08 15.67 6.54
C LYS A 191 16.18 16.70 5.41
N ASN A 192 17.36 17.29 5.20
CA ASN A 192 17.54 18.29 4.15
C ASN A 192 17.38 17.65 2.76
N LEU A 193 18.01 16.50 2.54
CA LEU A 193 17.83 15.75 1.29
C LEU A 193 16.36 15.39 1.05
N TYR A 194 15.63 14.96 2.08
CA TYR A 194 14.21 14.67 1.99
C TYR A 194 13.42 15.88 1.49
N LEU A 195 13.69 17.07 2.04
CA LEU A 195 13.00 18.30 1.63
C LEU A 195 13.32 18.69 0.18
N ASP A 196 14.56 18.51 -0.26
CA ASP A 196 14.97 18.79 -1.64
C ASP A 196 14.27 17.84 -2.63
N TRP A 197 14.24 16.54 -2.35
CA TRP A 197 13.51 15.54 -3.14
C TRP A 197 12.00 15.75 -3.11
N ALA A 198 11.43 16.12 -1.96
CA ALA A 198 10.00 16.38 -1.82
C ALA A 198 9.56 17.61 -2.61
N ARG A 199 10.42 18.63 -2.73
CA ARG A 199 10.19 19.78 -3.62
C ARG A 199 10.26 19.41 -5.09
N LEU A 200 11.11 18.46 -5.46
CA LEU A 200 11.31 18.04 -6.85
C LEU A 200 10.21 17.11 -7.36
N LYS A 201 9.89 16.05 -6.60
CA LYS A 201 8.99 14.95 -7.02
C LYS A 201 7.77 14.75 -6.12
N GLY A 202 7.70 15.44 -4.98
CA GLY A 202 6.67 15.24 -3.97
C GLY A 202 7.00 14.16 -2.93
N PRO A 203 6.31 14.17 -1.77
CA PRO A 203 6.57 13.26 -0.65
C PRO A 203 6.18 11.80 -0.93
N MET A 204 5.36 11.54 -1.95
CA MET A 204 4.99 10.19 -2.41
C MET A 204 6.06 9.54 -3.30
N SER A 205 7.14 10.26 -3.65
CA SER A 205 8.20 9.70 -4.48
C SER A 205 8.96 8.58 -3.77
N ALA A 206 9.44 7.60 -4.54
CA ALA A 206 10.23 6.48 -4.02
C ALA A 206 11.48 6.97 -3.27
N GLU A 207 12.07 8.09 -3.69
CA GLU A 207 13.21 8.70 -3.02
C GLU A 207 12.84 9.26 -1.63
N CYS A 208 11.75 10.00 -1.53
CA CYS A 208 11.25 10.52 -0.26
C CYS A 208 10.90 9.39 0.72
N GLN A 209 10.29 8.31 0.25
CA GLN A 209 9.94 7.17 1.09
C GLN A 209 11.18 6.44 1.65
N GLN A 210 12.23 6.27 0.83
CA GLN A 210 13.49 5.69 1.28
C GLN A 210 14.24 6.61 2.26
N LEU A 211 14.24 7.92 2.01
CA LEU A 211 14.80 8.90 2.94
C LEU A 211 14.03 8.96 4.26
N ASN A 212 12.70 8.80 4.25
CA ASN A 212 11.90 8.65 5.48
C ASN A 212 12.35 7.43 6.30
N ARG A 213 12.66 6.31 5.64
CA ARG A 213 13.17 5.12 6.32
C ARG A 213 14.53 5.37 6.97
N LEU A 214 15.46 5.96 6.24
CA LEU A 214 16.77 6.34 6.76
C LEU A 214 16.64 7.33 7.92
N PHE A 215 15.68 8.26 7.83
CA PHE A 215 15.39 9.21 8.90
C PHE A 215 14.91 8.50 10.17
N SER A 216 13.98 7.55 10.06
CA SER A 216 13.51 6.72 11.19
C SER A 216 14.67 5.94 11.84
N GLN A 217 15.56 5.33 11.05
CA GLN A 217 16.73 4.65 11.60
C GLN A 217 17.66 5.58 12.38
N CYS A 218 17.84 6.82 11.90
CA CYS A 218 18.61 7.84 12.62
C CYS A 218 17.96 8.27 13.93
N VAL A 219 16.63 8.35 13.99
CA VAL A 219 15.90 8.70 15.22
C VAL A 219 16.18 7.66 16.32
N ASP A 220 16.27 6.39 15.94
CA ASP A 220 16.61 5.29 16.85
C ASP A 220 18.11 5.21 17.18
N GLY A 221 18.93 6.15 16.69
CA GLY A 221 20.37 6.22 16.96
C GLY A 221 21.23 5.29 16.09
N ASN A 222 20.67 4.66 15.05
CA ASN A 222 21.43 3.79 14.17
C ASN A 222 22.34 4.60 13.24
N ARG A 223 23.55 4.08 12.99
CA ARG A 223 24.46 4.63 11.98
C ARG A 223 23.97 4.23 10.59
N ILE A 224 23.59 5.22 9.79
CA ILE A 224 23.23 5.01 8.39
C ILE A 224 24.36 5.46 7.46
N LYS A 225 24.47 4.80 6.31
CA LYS A 225 25.24 5.30 5.16
C LYS A 225 24.24 5.72 4.09
N ILE A 226 24.18 7.01 3.78
CA ILE A 226 23.29 7.53 2.73
C ILE A 226 23.84 7.05 1.37
N PRO A 227 23.04 6.32 0.56
CA PRO A 227 23.41 5.94 -0.79
C PRO A 227 23.80 7.15 -1.67
N GLU A 228 24.80 7.00 -2.54
CA GLU A 228 25.33 8.12 -3.36
C GLU A 228 24.25 8.76 -4.23
N HIS A 229 23.31 7.99 -4.75
CA HIS A 229 22.25 8.48 -5.63
C HIS A 229 21.26 9.45 -4.96
N PHE A 230 21.25 9.55 -3.63
CA PHE A 230 20.42 10.52 -2.90
C PHE A 230 21.09 11.86 -2.64
N LYS A 231 22.43 11.94 -2.71
CA LYS A 231 23.19 13.09 -2.21
C LYS A 231 23.10 14.34 -3.07
N ASP A 232 22.77 14.21 -4.36
CA ASP A 232 22.73 15.32 -5.32
C ASP A 232 21.42 15.33 -6.13
N PRO A 233 20.32 15.87 -5.56
CA PRO A 233 19.06 15.97 -6.27
C PRO A 233 19.14 16.96 -7.45
N PRO A 234 18.54 16.66 -8.62
CA PRO A 234 18.46 17.59 -9.73
C PRO A 234 17.72 18.88 -9.35
N LYS A 235 18.07 20.01 -9.97
CA LYS A 235 17.36 21.29 -9.74
C LYS A 235 15.92 21.21 -10.26
N PRO A 236 14.92 21.66 -9.48
CA PRO A 236 13.53 21.61 -9.90
C PRO A 236 13.26 22.52 -11.11
N PRO A 237 12.40 22.10 -12.06
CA PRO A 237 11.97 22.95 -13.16
C PRO A 237 11.20 24.18 -12.61
N PRO A 238 11.36 25.38 -13.20
CA PRO A 238 10.84 26.64 -12.65
C PRO A 238 9.31 26.81 -12.71
N THR A 239 8.56 25.81 -13.19
CA THR A 239 7.18 25.98 -13.68
C THR A 239 6.08 25.65 -12.67
N THR A 240 6.36 24.97 -11.55
CA THR A 240 5.33 24.59 -10.57
C THR A 240 5.60 25.23 -9.20
N PRO A 241 4.77 26.17 -8.71
CA PRO A 241 4.98 26.80 -7.41
C PRO A 241 4.70 25.80 -6.28
N PHE A 242 5.60 25.71 -5.29
CA PHE A 242 5.42 24.85 -4.13
C PHE A 242 4.38 25.45 -3.17
N ILE A 243 3.57 24.63 -2.51
CA ILE A 243 2.41 25.11 -1.72
C ILE A 243 2.78 26.13 -0.64
N VAL A 244 3.95 25.98 -0.03
CA VAL A 244 4.44 26.92 1.00
C VAL A 244 4.72 28.29 0.40
N ASP A 245 5.20 28.35 -0.85
CA ASP A 245 5.45 29.61 -1.55
C ASP A 245 4.12 30.32 -1.87
N VAL A 246 3.12 29.58 -2.35
CA VAL A 246 1.76 30.09 -2.61
C VAL A 246 1.13 30.66 -1.34
N LEU A 247 1.21 29.92 -0.22
CA LEU A 247 0.67 30.37 1.06
C LEU A 247 1.41 31.59 1.61
N HIS A 248 2.72 31.67 1.41
CA HIS A 248 3.52 32.82 1.82
C HIS A 248 3.17 34.07 1.00
N GLU A 249 3.03 33.94 -0.32
CA GLU A 249 2.59 35.03 -1.20
C GLU A 249 1.17 35.51 -0.87
N GLY A 250 0.26 34.59 -0.57
CA GLY A 250 -1.09 34.92 -0.10
C GLY A 250 -1.07 35.68 1.24
N ALA A 251 -0.28 35.22 2.21
CA ALA A 251 -0.12 35.90 3.49
C ALA A 251 0.47 37.31 3.33
N ARG A 252 1.45 37.47 2.44
CA ARG A 252 2.03 38.78 2.10
C ARG A 252 1.00 39.72 1.49
N SER A 253 0.22 39.22 0.53
CA SER A 253 -0.85 39.99 -0.12
C SER A 253 -1.92 40.48 0.87
N LEU A 254 -2.28 39.63 1.84
CA LEU A 254 -3.22 39.99 2.92
C LEU A 254 -2.66 41.08 3.85
N LEU A 255 -1.37 40.99 4.19
CA LEU A 255 -0.71 42.00 5.03
C LEU A 255 -0.57 43.34 4.30
N ASP A 256 -0.23 43.30 3.01
CA ASP A 256 -0.14 44.49 2.17
C ASP A 256 -1.52 45.16 2.01
N ALA A 257 -2.60 44.38 1.86
CA ALA A 257 -3.97 44.89 1.81
C ALA A 257 -4.45 45.48 3.16
N ALA A 258 -4.12 44.83 4.27
CA ALA A 258 -4.48 45.28 5.63
C ALA A 258 -3.76 46.57 6.03
N ALA A 259 -2.60 46.88 5.44
CA ALA A 259 -1.87 48.11 5.69
C ALA A 259 -2.51 49.37 5.08
N ILE A 260 -3.52 49.21 4.19
CA ILE A 260 -4.08 50.31 3.38
C ILE A 260 -5.39 50.89 3.95
N MET A 261 -6.09 50.22 4.89
CA MET A 261 -7.37 50.72 5.41
C MET A 261 -7.22 51.52 6.72
N PRO A 262 -7.49 52.84 6.74
CA PRO A 262 -7.81 53.56 7.96
C PRO A 262 -9.25 53.22 8.37
N GLY A 263 -9.44 52.75 9.62
CA GLY A 263 -10.76 52.42 10.13
C GLY A 263 -11.66 53.66 10.24
N ASN A 264 -12.77 53.64 9.52
CA ASN A 264 -13.90 54.54 9.75
C ASN A 264 -14.88 53.89 10.73
N ILE A 265 -15.18 54.61 11.80
CA ILE A 265 -16.34 54.39 12.66
C ILE A 265 -17.25 55.59 12.40
N GLU A 266 -18.34 55.42 11.65
CA GLU A 266 -19.43 56.40 11.56
C GLU A 266 -20.80 55.69 11.57
N HIS A 267 -21.76 56.30 12.27
CA HIS A 267 -23.09 55.80 12.60
C HIS A 267 -24.18 56.28 11.61
N GLY A 268 -25.29 55.52 11.49
CA GLY A 268 -26.65 56.08 11.50
C GLY A 268 -27.48 56.10 10.20
N SER A 269 -28.28 55.06 9.94
CA SER A 269 -29.46 55.11 9.04
C SER A 269 -30.55 54.02 9.27
N PHE A 270 -30.31 53.03 10.14
CA PHE A 270 -31.06 51.76 10.24
C PHE A 270 -32.53 51.90 10.74
N ASP A 271 -32.82 52.87 11.60
CA ASP A 271 -34.08 52.93 12.37
C ASP A 271 -35.36 53.13 11.54
N ALA A 272 -35.28 53.80 10.38
CA ALA A 272 -36.46 54.17 9.59
C ALA A 272 -37.09 52.98 8.85
N LEU A 273 -36.28 52.02 8.42
CA LEU A 273 -36.74 50.85 7.67
C LEU A 273 -37.23 49.76 8.62
N GLU A 274 -36.59 49.61 9.78
CA GLU A 274 -37.03 48.72 10.88
C GLU A 274 -38.41 49.14 11.43
N LEU A 275 -38.68 50.44 11.51
CA LEU A 275 -39.98 51.00 11.93
C LEU A 275 -41.09 50.82 10.88
N LEU A 276 -40.74 50.66 9.60
CA LEU A 276 -41.68 50.40 8.51
C LEU A 276 -41.99 48.90 8.40
N LEU A 277 -41.00 48.05 8.63
CA LEU A 277 -41.11 46.58 8.64
C LEU A 277 -41.83 46.04 9.90
N SER A 278 -41.95 46.82 10.97
CA SER A 278 -42.65 46.44 12.20
C SER A 278 -44.14 46.80 12.24
N ARG A 279 -44.74 47.31 11.14
CA ARG A 279 -46.17 47.68 11.09
C ARG A 279 -47.05 46.51 10.63
N ASP A 280 -47.98 46.09 11.48
CA ASP A 280 -48.93 44.97 11.24
C ASP A 280 -49.96 45.21 10.11
N SER A 281 -50.01 46.40 9.50
CA SER A 281 -51.06 46.80 8.52
C SER A 281 -50.51 47.52 7.28
N LEU A 282 -49.70 46.82 6.50
CA LEU A 282 -49.32 47.25 5.15
C LEU A 282 -50.01 46.39 4.09
N ALA A 283 -50.73 47.02 3.16
CA ALA A 283 -51.34 46.36 2.00
C ALA A 283 -50.33 46.16 0.85
N LEU A 284 -49.14 45.64 1.17
CA LEU A 284 -48.06 45.34 0.22
C LEU A 284 -47.65 43.88 0.37
N SER A 285 -47.36 43.22 -0.75
CA SER A 285 -46.81 41.86 -0.74
C SER A 285 -45.34 41.86 -0.30
N GLU A 286 -44.87 40.74 0.23
CA GLU A 286 -43.48 40.56 0.66
C GLU A 286 -42.47 40.90 -0.46
N PHE A 287 -42.82 40.57 -1.70
CA PHE A 287 -41.99 40.86 -2.88
C PHE A 287 -41.88 42.37 -3.15
N GLU A 288 -42.97 43.13 -2.99
CA GLU A 288 -42.96 44.59 -3.16
C GLU A 288 -42.16 45.29 -2.04
N LEU A 289 -42.20 44.76 -0.81
CA LEU A 289 -41.40 45.25 0.31
C LEU A 289 -39.90 45.00 0.07
N ILE A 290 -39.51 43.81 -0.42
CA ILE A 290 -38.13 43.51 -0.81
C ILE A 290 -37.65 44.46 -1.93
N GLN A 291 -38.49 44.73 -2.93
CA GLN A 291 -38.15 45.69 -3.99
C GLN A 291 -37.94 47.11 -3.45
N LEU A 292 -38.73 47.52 -2.46
CA LEU A 292 -38.62 48.84 -1.84
C LEU A 292 -37.36 48.96 -0.98
N ALA A 293 -37.04 47.93 -0.20
CA ALA A 293 -35.81 47.87 0.59
C ALA A 293 -34.55 47.84 -0.29
N LEU A 294 -34.56 47.09 -1.40
CA LEU A 294 -33.45 47.09 -2.36
C LEU A 294 -33.19 48.47 -2.97
N ARG A 295 -34.25 49.17 -3.40
CA ARG A 295 -34.13 50.55 -3.91
C ARG A 295 -33.59 51.51 -2.86
N TRP A 296 -33.91 51.27 -1.59
CA TRP A 296 -33.40 52.08 -0.48
C TRP A 296 -31.92 51.78 -0.21
N CYS A 297 -31.51 50.51 -0.19
CA CYS A 297 -30.11 50.10 -0.08
C CYS A 297 -29.27 50.71 -1.22
N ASP A 298 -29.74 50.59 -2.47
CA ASP A 298 -29.08 51.16 -3.65
C ASP A 298 -28.92 52.69 -3.54
N LYS A 299 -29.94 53.37 -3.00
CA LYS A 299 -29.95 54.84 -2.87
C LYS A 299 -29.05 55.35 -1.74
N ASN A 300 -28.89 54.59 -0.66
CA ASN A 300 -28.15 55.01 0.54
C ASN A 300 -26.79 54.32 0.69
N HIS A 301 -26.41 53.44 -0.25
CA HIS A 301 -25.18 52.65 -0.21
C HIS A 301 -25.07 51.70 1.00
N GLU A 302 -26.21 51.17 1.47
CA GLU A 302 -26.30 50.25 2.60
C GLU A 302 -26.38 48.79 2.13
N ASP A 303 -25.87 47.84 2.92
CA ASP A 303 -25.93 46.42 2.59
C ASP A 303 -27.31 45.81 2.91
N PHE A 304 -27.97 45.24 1.89
CA PHE A 304 -29.24 44.53 2.07
C PHE A 304 -29.10 43.32 3.00
N ALA A 305 -27.90 42.77 3.19
CA ALA A 305 -27.66 41.62 4.05
C ALA A 305 -28.13 41.81 5.50
N GLU A 306 -28.08 43.04 6.02
CA GLU A 306 -28.52 43.36 7.37
C GLU A 306 -30.06 43.37 7.51
N LEU A 307 -30.78 43.64 6.40
CA LEU A 307 -32.23 43.69 6.34
C LEU A 307 -32.86 42.35 5.93
N ALA A 308 -32.08 41.48 5.27
CA ALA A 308 -32.56 40.21 4.74
C ALA A 308 -33.29 39.30 5.77
N PRO A 309 -32.87 39.20 7.05
CA PRO A 309 -33.58 38.38 8.05
C PRO A 309 -35.02 38.85 8.35
N LEU A 310 -35.35 40.10 8.03
CA LEU A 310 -36.66 40.70 8.30
C LEU A 310 -37.72 40.30 7.25
N PHE A 311 -37.31 39.70 6.12
CA PHE A 311 -38.22 39.33 5.03
C PHE A 311 -38.54 37.84 5.01
N ASN A 312 -39.78 37.47 4.70
CA ASN A 312 -40.23 36.08 4.52
C ASN A 312 -40.04 35.59 3.07
N PHE A 313 -38.83 35.18 2.71
CA PHE A 313 -38.53 34.61 1.39
C PHE A 313 -39.30 33.32 1.06
N ASN A 314 -39.83 32.59 2.05
CA ASN A 314 -40.70 31.42 1.82
C ASN A 314 -42.03 31.77 1.14
N SER A 315 -42.49 33.02 1.24
CA SER A 315 -43.70 33.50 0.57
C SER A 315 -43.52 33.73 -0.94
N LEU A 316 -42.27 33.85 -1.42
CA LEU A 316 -41.95 34.17 -2.81
C LEU A 316 -42.13 32.96 -3.73
N SER A 317 -42.66 33.20 -4.93
CA SER A 317 -42.66 32.23 -6.03
C SER A 317 -41.25 31.99 -6.59
N ASP A 318 -41.04 30.89 -7.30
CA ASP A 318 -39.72 30.55 -7.87
C ASP A 318 -39.20 31.65 -8.83
N GLN A 319 -40.11 32.30 -9.58
CA GLN A 319 -39.76 33.43 -10.45
C GLN A 319 -39.34 34.68 -9.65
N GLN A 320 -40.03 34.96 -8.55
CA GLN A 320 -39.70 36.07 -7.65
C GLN A 320 -38.37 35.82 -6.93
N LYS A 321 -38.10 34.59 -6.47
CA LYS A 321 -36.80 34.21 -5.87
C LYS A 321 -35.65 34.37 -6.86
N ALA A 322 -35.84 33.93 -8.10
CA ALA A 322 -34.85 34.10 -9.15
C ALA A 322 -34.55 35.58 -9.42
N TRP A 323 -35.59 36.43 -9.50
CA TRP A 323 -35.44 37.88 -9.64
C TRP A 323 -34.66 38.50 -8.47
N THR A 324 -35.03 38.15 -7.24
CA THR A 324 -34.38 38.65 -6.02
C THR A 324 -32.90 38.28 -6.00
N LEU A 325 -32.54 37.05 -6.36
CA LEU A 325 -31.14 36.61 -6.44
C LEU A 325 -30.32 37.35 -7.50
N THR A 326 -30.92 37.77 -8.63
CA THR A 326 -30.19 38.54 -9.64
C THR A 326 -29.86 39.97 -9.21
N ARG A 327 -30.52 40.47 -8.17
CA ARG A 327 -30.34 41.83 -7.66
C ARG A 327 -29.46 41.90 -6.41
N LEU A 328 -29.20 40.76 -5.79
CA LEU A 328 -28.45 40.65 -4.55
C LEU A 328 -26.99 40.26 -4.81
N PRO A 329 -26.04 40.69 -3.96
CA PRO A 329 -24.69 40.19 -4.00
C PRO A 329 -24.67 38.68 -3.77
N THR A 330 -23.83 37.94 -4.49
CA THR A 330 -23.72 36.47 -4.42
C THR A 330 -22.97 36.02 -3.17
N THR A 331 -23.41 36.42 -1.99
CA THR A 331 -22.91 35.90 -0.71
C THR A 331 -23.64 34.61 -0.35
N GLU A 332 -22.90 33.66 0.22
CA GLU A 332 -23.43 32.31 0.50
C GLU A 332 -24.65 32.38 1.44
N ASN A 333 -24.57 33.12 2.54
CA ASN A 333 -25.64 33.25 3.53
C ASN A 333 -26.95 33.79 2.96
N LEU A 334 -26.87 34.79 2.06
CA LEU A 334 -28.03 35.44 1.48
C LEU A 334 -28.71 34.52 0.46
N SER A 335 -27.91 33.83 -0.36
CA SER A 335 -28.40 32.82 -1.27
C SER A 335 -29.10 31.66 -0.53
N CYS A 336 -28.57 31.25 0.63
CA CYS A 336 -29.20 30.26 1.51
C CYS A 336 -30.57 30.72 2.01
N LEU A 337 -30.67 31.95 2.52
CA LEU A 337 -31.93 32.50 3.05
C LEU A 337 -33.05 32.53 2.01
N VAL A 338 -32.72 32.83 0.74
CA VAL A 338 -33.70 32.88 -0.35
C VAL A 338 -34.07 31.49 -0.87
N MET A 339 -33.07 30.61 -1.06
CA MET A 339 -33.24 29.34 -1.77
C MET A 339 -33.61 28.16 -0.88
N ASN A 340 -33.23 28.21 0.40
CA ASN A 340 -33.44 27.13 1.36
C ASN A 340 -34.48 27.57 2.39
N GLY A 341 -35.74 27.18 2.18
CA GLY A 341 -36.84 27.60 3.03
C GLY A 341 -36.75 27.14 4.49
N LEU A 342 -35.95 26.11 4.77
CA LEU A 342 -35.67 25.66 6.13
C LEU A 342 -34.94 26.73 6.95
N MET A 343 -34.23 27.66 6.30
CA MET A 343 -33.49 28.74 6.96
C MET A 343 -34.38 29.75 7.68
N GLN A 344 -35.68 29.77 7.38
CA GLN A 344 -36.69 30.64 8.00
C GLN A 344 -37.68 29.84 8.85
N SER A 345 -37.26 28.67 9.35
CA SER A 345 -38.05 27.86 10.27
C SER A 345 -38.29 28.62 11.57
N ALA A 346 -39.54 28.59 12.07
CA ALA A 346 -39.88 29.14 13.37
C ALA A 346 -39.53 28.18 14.53
N ILE A 347 -39.23 26.91 14.21
CA ILE A 347 -38.97 25.84 15.18
C ILE A 347 -37.47 25.69 15.49
N ALA A 348 -36.66 25.51 14.45
CA ALA A 348 -35.20 25.39 14.48
C ALA A 348 -34.51 26.67 13.98
N SER A 349 -33.49 27.12 14.71
CA SER A 349 -32.69 28.31 14.40
C SER A 349 -31.62 28.07 13.33
N HIS A 350 -31.14 29.14 12.69
CA HIS A 350 -30.05 29.05 11.70
C HIS A 350 -28.80 28.36 12.25
N THR A 351 -28.42 28.67 13.49
CA THR A 351 -27.26 28.05 14.17
C THR A 351 -27.41 26.54 14.36
N GLU A 352 -28.63 26.07 14.62
CA GLU A 352 -28.93 24.66 14.80
C GLU A 352 -28.90 23.89 13.48
N LEU A 353 -29.43 24.51 12.42
CA LEU A 353 -29.41 23.96 11.07
C LEU A 353 -28.00 23.91 10.48
N LYS A 354 -27.17 24.91 10.79
CA LYS A 354 -25.76 24.98 10.37
C LYS A 354 -24.94 23.82 10.89
N ARG A 355 -25.13 23.42 12.15
CA ARG A 355 -24.43 22.28 12.77
C ARG A 355 -24.62 20.97 12.01
N PHE A 356 -25.80 20.79 11.41
CA PHE A 356 -26.12 19.63 10.61
C PHE A 356 -25.92 19.86 9.11
N GLY A 357 -25.28 20.95 8.67
CA GLY A 357 -25.12 21.21 7.23
C GLY A 357 -26.42 21.43 6.45
N LEU A 358 -27.59 21.47 7.12
CA LEU A 358 -28.90 21.62 6.49
C LEU A 358 -29.14 23.03 5.94
N HIS A 359 -28.31 24.00 6.35
CA HIS A 359 -28.28 25.37 5.84
C HIS A 359 -27.72 25.53 4.41
N HIS A 360 -27.12 24.48 3.83
CA HIS A 360 -26.37 24.58 2.58
C HIS A 360 -27.22 25.17 1.41
N PRO A 361 -26.68 26.10 0.60
CA PRO A 361 -27.47 26.83 -0.43
C PRO A 361 -28.00 25.93 -1.55
N GLY A 362 -27.29 24.83 -1.80
CA GLY A 362 -27.70 23.78 -2.73
C GLY A 362 -28.83 22.88 -2.23
N LEU A 363 -29.35 23.05 -1.01
CA LEU A 363 -30.50 22.30 -0.49
C LEU A 363 -31.75 23.17 -0.51
N ARG A 364 -32.62 22.96 -1.51
CA ARG A 364 -33.82 23.79 -1.69
C ARG A 364 -35.03 23.21 -0.97
N TRP A 365 -35.02 23.29 0.36
CA TRP A 365 -36.17 22.91 1.17
C TRP A 365 -37.34 23.89 0.94
N LYS A 366 -38.54 23.35 0.74
CA LYS A 366 -39.78 24.12 0.62
C LYS A 366 -40.72 23.76 1.76
N ARG A 367 -41.16 24.78 2.52
CA ARG A 367 -42.18 24.61 3.57
C ARG A 367 -43.53 24.34 2.90
N VAL A 368 -44.17 23.25 3.30
CA VAL A 368 -45.49 22.81 2.78
C VAL A 368 -46.55 22.68 3.87
N PHE A 369 -46.16 22.74 5.14
CA PHE A 369 -47.05 22.86 6.28
C PHE A 369 -46.39 23.75 7.33
N ASP A 370 -47.16 24.66 7.91
CA ASP A 370 -46.74 25.52 9.02
C ASP A 370 -47.91 25.72 9.99
N SER A 371 -47.76 25.29 11.24
CA SER A 371 -48.82 25.40 12.25
C SER A 371 -49.23 26.84 12.59
N ASN A 372 -48.45 27.86 12.21
CA ASN A 372 -48.83 29.27 12.38
C ASN A 372 -49.88 29.72 11.35
N SER A 373 -49.90 29.10 10.16
CA SER A 373 -50.86 29.42 9.09
C SER A 373 -51.90 28.31 8.87
N ASP A 374 -51.52 27.06 9.07
CA ASP A 374 -52.32 25.86 8.86
C ASP A 374 -52.90 25.34 10.18
N ARG A 375 -54.08 24.71 10.12
CA ARG A 375 -54.69 24.12 11.32
C ARG A 375 -53.95 22.85 11.76
N MET A 376 -53.48 22.82 13.01
CA MET A 376 -52.76 21.68 13.59
C MET A 376 -53.55 20.35 13.48
N GLY A 377 -54.87 20.37 13.60
CA GLY A 377 -55.73 19.19 13.40
C GLY A 377 -55.64 18.55 12.01
N THR A 378 -55.10 19.24 11.01
CA THR A 378 -54.85 18.70 9.66
C THR A 378 -53.41 18.21 9.45
N PHE A 379 -52.57 18.25 10.49
CA PHE A 379 -51.16 17.91 10.40
C PHE A 379 -50.94 16.46 9.94
N LEU A 380 -51.61 15.48 10.55
CA LEU A 380 -51.40 14.06 10.23
C LEU A 380 -51.92 13.70 8.82
N SER A 381 -53.07 14.24 8.42
CA SER A 381 -53.59 14.06 7.06
C SER A 381 -52.69 14.70 5.99
N SER A 382 -52.17 15.90 6.25
CA SER A 382 -51.23 16.60 5.36
C SER A 382 -49.90 15.88 5.29
N THR A 383 -49.36 15.45 6.43
CA THR A 383 -48.09 14.72 6.52
C THR A 383 -48.16 13.36 5.82
N SER A 384 -49.24 12.60 6.01
CA SER A 384 -49.44 11.31 5.32
C SER A 384 -49.40 11.48 3.80
N ARG A 385 -50.12 12.48 3.27
CA ARG A 385 -50.10 12.82 1.83
C ARG A 385 -48.70 13.26 1.35
N ILE A 386 -47.97 14.04 2.13
CA ILE A 386 -46.62 14.50 1.79
C ILE A 386 -45.62 13.33 1.76
N LEU A 387 -45.73 12.42 2.72
CA LEU A 387 -44.89 11.22 2.82
C LEU A 387 -45.07 10.28 1.62
N GLU A 388 -46.26 10.24 1.03
CA GLU A 388 -46.56 9.44 -0.17
C GLU A 388 -46.01 10.08 -1.46
N ILE A 389 -46.09 11.41 -1.58
CA ILE A 389 -45.80 12.12 -2.85
C ILE A 389 -44.30 12.42 -3.05
N PHE A 390 -43.59 12.90 -2.04
CA PHE A 390 -42.22 13.42 -2.20
C PHE A 390 -41.17 12.33 -1.97
N HIS A 391 -39.90 12.51 -2.36
CA HIS A 391 -38.84 11.58 -1.95
C HIS A 391 -38.24 11.95 -0.61
N LYS A 392 -37.87 13.22 -0.42
CA LYS A 392 -37.16 13.72 0.77
C LYS A 392 -38.07 14.66 1.55
N LYS A 393 -38.25 14.37 2.84
CA LYS A 393 -39.09 15.15 3.74
C LYS A 393 -38.38 15.35 5.06
N LEU A 394 -38.61 16.51 5.65
CA LEU A 394 -38.15 16.85 6.98
C LEU A 394 -39.35 17.36 7.77
N ILE A 395 -39.72 16.63 8.82
CA ILE A 395 -40.84 16.97 9.71
C ILE A 395 -40.23 17.59 10.96
N LEU A 396 -40.52 18.85 11.26
CA LEU A 396 -40.06 19.55 12.46
C LEU A 396 -41.21 19.68 13.45
N LEU A 397 -40.95 19.38 14.72
CA LEU A 397 -41.91 19.43 15.81
C LEU A 397 -41.30 20.15 17.00
N ARG A 398 -42.00 21.15 17.55
CA ARG A 398 -41.73 21.70 18.88
C ARG A 398 -42.60 20.95 19.88
N ILE A 399 -41.96 20.06 20.64
CA ILE A 399 -42.67 19.19 21.60
C ILE A 399 -43.02 19.98 22.86
N ASP A 400 -42.07 20.74 23.39
CA ASP A 400 -42.27 21.68 24.48
C ASP A 400 -41.21 22.80 24.40
N GLU A 401 -41.15 23.68 25.40
CA GLU A 401 -40.14 24.74 25.49
C GLU A 401 -38.71 24.21 25.60
N ARG A 402 -38.52 22.93 25.92
CA ARG A 402 -37.22 22.32 26.22
C ARG A 402 -36.68 21.49 25.06
N LEU A 403 -37.54 21.02 24.14
CA LEU A 403 -37.17 20.11 23.07
C LEU A 403 -37.93 20.36 21.77
N SER A 404 -37.18 20.53 20.69
CA SER A 404 -37.68 20.35 19.32
C SER A 404 -37.04 19.10 18.69
N VAL A 405 -37.76 18.44 17.79
CA VAL A 405 -37.32 17.22 17.10
C VAL A 405 -37.56 17.38 15.61
N ALA A 406 -36.60 16.98 14.78
CA ALA A 406 -36.83 16.81 13.35
C ALA A 406 -36.72 15.34 12.93
N ILE A 407 -37.57 14.90 12.01
CA ILE A 407 -37.59 13.54 11.47
C ILE A 407 -37.37 13.65 9.97
N TYR A 408 -36.23 13.17 9.50
CA TYR A 408 -35.90 13.10 8.09
C TYR A 408 -36.28 11.75 7.50
N VAL A 409 -37.07 11.77 6.43
CA VAL A 409 -37.57 10.58 5.74
C VAL A 409 -37.09 10.63 4.27
N PRO A 410 -36.19 9.73 3.84
CA PRO A 410 -35.55 9.82 2.52
C PRO A 410 -36.27 9.06 1.39
N LYS A 411 -37.38 8.38 1.68
CA LYS A 411 -38.14 7.56 0.72
C LYS A 411 -39.63 7.87 0.81
N LYS A 412 -40.38 7.49 -0.23
CA LYS A 412 -41.85 7.51 -0.22
C LYS A 412 -42.38 6.45 0.75
N ILE A 413 -43.43 6.81 1.47
CA ILE A 413 -44.11 5.94 2.43
C ILE A 413 -45.57 5.90 2.02
N GLU A 414 -46.08 4.72 1.73
CA GLU A 414 -47.49 4.55 1.36
C GLU A 414 -48.39 4.82 2.56
N SER A 415 -49.46 5.56 2.33
CA SER A 415 -50.43 5.87 3.38
C SER A 415 -51.13 4.59 3.85
N HIS A 416 -51.41 4.46 5.15
CA HIS A 416 -52.08 3.30 5.77
C HIS A 416 -51.33 1.95 5.70
N GLN A 417 -50.08 1.92 5.22
CA GLN A 417 -49.25 0.71 5.17
C GLN A 417 -47.99 0.84 6.05
N GLU A 418 -47.55 -0.27 6.63
CA GLU A 418 -46.28 -0.31 7.39
C GLU A 418 -45.11 -0.44 6.42
N CYS A 419 -44.23 0.56 6.36
CA CYS A 419 -43.05 0.54 5.50
C CYS A 419 -41.77 0.29 6.30
N GLU A 420 -40.96 -0.67 5.86
CA GLU A 420 -39.63 -0.91 6.44
C GLU A 420 -38.64 0.17 5.95
N VAL A 421 -38.00 0.84 6.91
CA VAL A 421 -37.13 1.99 6.66
C VAL A 421 -35.67 1.74 7.06
N ASP A 422 -35.39 0.64 7.76
CA ASP A 422 -34.04 0.25 8.22
C ASP A 422 -33.23 1.42 8.76
N SER A 423 -32.01 1.68 8.27
CA SER A 423 -31.15 2.78 8.70
C SER A 423 -31.36 4.11 7.95
N SER A 424 -32.42 4.21 7.14
CA SER A 424 -32.60 5.34 6.24
C SER A 424 -33.19 6.58 6.91
N VAL A 425 -34.04 6.43 7.92
CA VAL A 425 -34.66 7.57 8.63
C VAL A 425 -33.68 8.13 9.65
N ARG A 426 -33.62 9.45 9.78
CA ARG A 426 -32.77 10.13 10.78
C ARG A 426 -33.62 11.02 11.68
N VAL A 427 -33.37 10.96 12.99
CA VAL A 427 -34.04 11.80 13.99
C VAL A 427 -33.04 12.79 14.57
N PHE A 428 -33.36 14.08 14.48
CA PHE A 428 -32.58 15.20 15.03
C PHE A 428 -33.26 15.67 16.31
N ALA A 429 -32.48 15.92 17.36
CA ALA A 429 -32.98 16.50 18.60
C ALA A 429 -32.32 17.86 18.86
N PHE A 430 -33.15 18.85 19.18
CA PHE A 430 -32.77 20.24 19.46
C PHE A 430 -33.23 20.61 20.88
N PRO A 431 -32.41 20.34 21.91
CA PRO A 431 -32.73 20.71 23.28
C PRO A 431 -32.44 22.19 23.55
N HIS A 432 -33.42 22.93 24.07
CA HIS A 432 -33.38 24.40 24.24
C HIS A 432 -32.93 24.85 25.64
N SER A 433 -32.92 23.95 26.62
CA SER A 433 -32.74 24.26 28.06
C SER A 433 -31.31 24.64 28.49
N GLN A 434 -30.34 24.71 27.58
CA GLN A 434 -28.93 25.03 27.91
C GLN A 434 -28.25 26.02 26.93
N GLY A 435 -29.05 26.76 26.15
CA GLY A 435 -28.54 27.74 25.20
C GLY A 435 -27.89 27.14 23.94
N VAL A 436 -27.62 28.02 22.97
CA VAL A 436 -27.19 27.69 21.59
C VAL A 436 -25.85 26.94 21.52
N GLN A 437 -25.08 26.87 22.63
CA GLN A 437 -23.79 26.17 22.71
C GLN A 437 -23.86 24.73 23.25
N SER A 438 -25.04 24.19 23.58
CA SER A 438 -25.16 22.86 24.17
C SER A 438 -24.54 21.74 23.29
N PRO A 439 -23.81 20.75 23.86
CA PRO A 439 -23.29 19.59 23.14
C PRO A 439 -24.34 18.51 22.85
N ASN A 440 -25.61 18.74 23.22
CA ASN A 440 -26.66 17.72 23.20
C ASN A 440 -27.50 17.69 21.90
N TYR A 441 -27.07 18.38 20.85
CA TYR A 441 -27.68 18.25 19.52
C TYR A 441 -27.23 16.93 18.89
N VAL A 442 -28.17 16.00 18.70
CA VAL A 442 -27.86 14.65 18.23
C VAL A 442 -28.68 14.32 16.99
N VAL A 443 -28.03 13.72 16.00
CA VAL A 443 -28.69 13.01 14.90
C VAL A 443 -28.52 11.52 15.13
N VAL A 444 -29.62 10.78 15.22
CA VAL A 444 -29.60 9.33 15.37
C VAL A 444 -30.25 8.71 14.14
N PRO A 445 -29.51 7.89 13.35
CA PRO A 445 -30.14 7.09 12.32
C PRO A 445 -30.94 5.96 12.95
N THR A 446 -32.01 5.54 12.28
CA THR A 446 -32.68 4.28 12.59
C THR A 446 -31.73 3.09 12.37
N LYS A 447 -32.10 1.90 12.85
CA LYS A 447 -31.31 0.67 12.72
C LYS A 447 -32.05 -0.35 11.84
N ALA A 448 -31.43 -1.50 11.56
CA ALA A 448 -32.12 -2.61 10.89
C ALA A 448 -33.47 -2.92 11.56
N HIS A 449 -34.47 -3.21 10.73
CA HIS A 449 -35.84 -3.57 11.12
C HIS A 449 -36.67 -2.45 11.75
N TYR A 450 -36.28 -1.20 11.56
CA TYR A 450 -37.17 -0.07 11.85
C TYR A 450 -38.27 0.04 10.79
N ARG A 451 -39.49 0.33 11.23
CA ARG A 451 -40.68 0.53 10.40
C ARG A 451 -41.33 1.86 10.72
N LEU A 452 -41.89 2.50 9.70
CA LEU A 452 -42.62 3.76 9.78
C LEU A 452 -44.04 3.55 9.25
N PHE A 453 -45.03 3.98 10.03
CA PHE A 453 -46.45 3.97 9.69
C PHE A 453 -47.01 5.38 9.81
N CYS A 454 -47.84 5.83 8.86
CA CYS A 454 -48.51 7.12 8.93
C CYS A 454 -49.86 7.10 8.20
N ASP A 455 -50.93 7.50 8.89
CA ASP A 455 -52.26 7.72 8.32
C ASP A 455 -52.84 9.07 8.82
N SER A 456 -54.14 9.31 8.59
CA SER A 456 -54.82 10.53 9.04
C SER A 456 -54.98 10.64 10.56
N SER A 457 -54.70 9.58 11.32
CA SER A 457 -54.96 9.47 12.76
C SER A 457 -53.69 9.35 13.61
N ALA A 458 -52.62 8.75 13.06
CA ALA A 458 -51.37 8.51 13.76
C ALA A 458 -50.14 8.45 12.84
N LEU A 459 -48.98 8.81 13.40
CA LEU A 459 -47.65 8.56 12.83
C LEU A 459 -46.81 7.80 13.85
N GLN A 460 -46.25 6.65 13.49
CA GLN A 460 -45.52 5.77 14.40
C GLN A 460 -44.22 5.24 13.78
N LEU A 461 -43.09 5.48 14.46
CA LEU A 461 -41.77 4.94 14.12
C LEU A 461 -41.35 3.93 15.19
N TYR A 462 -41.14 2.66 14.85
CA TYR A 462 -40.86 1.57 15.81
C TYR A 462 -39.90 0.52 15.25
N GLN A 463 -39.31 -0.29 16.12
CA GLN A 463 -38.37 -1.36 15.74
C GLN A 463 -39.01 -2.74 15.88
N SER A 464 -39.13 -3.45 14.76
CA SER A 464 -39.70 -4.81 14.62
C SER A 464 -41.17 -4.96 15.04
N LYS A 465 -41.54 -4.59 16.27
CA LYS A 465 -42.90 -4.65 16.84
C LYS A 465 -43.36 -3.26 17.29
N ARG A 466 -44.66 -2.94 17.12
CA ARG A 466 -45.24 -1.65 17.54
C ARG A 466 -45.07 -1.35 19.03
N SER A 467 -44.95 -2.36 19.89
CA SER A 467 -44.64 -2.14 21.32
C SER A 467 -43.27 -1.49 21.56
N ASN A 468 -42.32 -1.65 20.63
CA ASN A 468 -40.98 -1.04 20.70
C ASN A 468 -40.94 0.29 19.91
N THR A 469 -41.86 1.19 20.21
CA THR A 469 -41.97 2.49 19.55
C THR A 469 -40.85 3.44 19.94
N TRP A 470 -40.38 4.24 18.99
CA TRP A 470 -39.47 5.36 19.21
C TRP A 470 -40.22 6.69 19.22
N ILE A 471 -40.98 6.99 18.18
CA ILE A 471 -41.79 8.20 18.07
C ILE A 471 -43.23 7.79 17.74
N PHE A 472 -44.19 8.32 18.49
CA PHE A 472 -45.61 8.17 18.24
C PHE A 472 -46.31 9.51 18.29
N LEU A 473 -46.99 9.89 17.22
CA LEU A 473 -47.84 11.05 17.13
C LEU A 473 -49.27 10.58 16.92
N GLN A 474 -50.22 11.17 17.64
CA GLN A 474 -51.64 10.89 17.47
C GLN A 474 -52.48 12.11 17.84
N HIS A 475 -53.72 12.16 17.37
CA HIS A 475 -54.68 13.13 17.89
C HIS A 475 -54.98 12.85 19.37
N GLY A 476 -54.99 13.91 20.19
CA GLY A 476 -55.22 13.79 21.63
C GLY A 476 -56.70 13.54 21.99
N PRO A 477 -57.01 12.78 23.06
CA PRO A 477 -58.37 12.75 23.61
C PRO A 477 -58.72 14.14 24.17
N LEU A 478 -59.85 14.70 23.72
CA LEU A 478 -60.35 16.00 24.19
C LEU A 478 -60.91 15.85 25.61
N ASN A 479 -60.39 16.63 26.57
CA ASN A 479 -60.99 16.73 27.89
C ASN A 479 -62.28 17.57 27.80
N ASP A 480 -63.39 16.91 27.53
CA ASP A 480 -64.71 17.55 27.36
C ASP A 480 -65.41 17.89 28.69
N SER A 481 -64.71 17.85 29.82
CA SER A 481 -65.28 18.09 31.16
C SER A 481 -65.91 19.49 31.29
N THR A 482 -65.31 20.51 30.66
CA THR A 482 -65.80 21.89 30.62
C THR A 482 -66.97 22.09 29.64
N CYS A 483 -67.11 21.22 28.64
CA CYS A 483 -68.12 21.30 27.58
C CYS A 483 -69.33 20.36 27.80
N ARG A 484 -69.35 19.60 28.90
CA ARG A 484 -70.38 18.56 29.18
C ARG A 484 -71.81 19.11 29.26
N ASN A 485 -71.99 20.34 29.75
CA ASN A 485 -73.32 20.94 29.97
C ASN A 485 -73.82 21.85 28.85
N THR A 486 -73.02 22.10 27.81
CA THR A 486 -73.39 22.93 26.65
C THR A 486 -74.28 22.16 25.66
N LYS A 487 -75.38 22.76 25.18
CA LYS A 487 -76.33 22.11 24.24
C LYS A 487 -76.08 22.45 22.75
N SER A 488 -75.42 23.57 22.46
CA SER A 488 -75.13 24.05 21.10
C SER A 488 -73.79 23.54 20.56
N THR A 489 -73.78 23.00 19.34
CA THR A 489 -72.56 22.51 18.65
C THR A 489 -71.58 23.63 18.29
N GLY A 490 -72.06 24.86 18.06
CA GLY A 490 -71.24 26.03 17.81
C GLY A 490 -70.51 26.52 19.06
N ASP A 491 -71.20 26.53 20.20
CA ASP A 491 -70.62 26.99 21.48
C ASP A 491 -69.63 25.97 22.05
N LYS A 492 -69.92 24.66 21.88
CA LYS A 492 -68.92 23.60 22.16
C LYS A 492 -67.64 23.79 21.35
N ARG A 493 -67.73 24.19 20.07
CA ARG A 493 -66.54 24.43 19.24
C ARG A 493 -65.76 25.65 19.71
N ARG A 494 -66.43 26.74 20.07
CA ARG A 494 -65.78 27.95 20.60
C ARG A 494 -65.11 27.70 21.96
N GLN A 495 -65.78 27.02 22.89
CA GLN A 495 -65.17 26.63 24.16
C GLN A 495 -64.01 25.64 23.98
N LYS A 496 -64.09 24.71 23.03
CA LYS A 496 -62.97 23.82 22.71
C LYS A 496 -61.77 24.58 22.17
N GLN A 497 -61.98 25.56 21.28
CA GLN A 497 -60.91 26.43 20.80
C GLN A 497 -60.27 27.22 21.94
N ILE A 498 -61.07 27.82 22.83
CA ILE A 498 -60.57 28.54 24.02
C ILE A 498 -59.71 27.61 24.90
N THR A 499 -60.11 26.36 25.11
CA THR A 499 -59.29 25.41 25.89
C THR A 499 -58.01 24.97 25.19
N VAL A 500 -57.93 25.07 23.86
CA VAL A 500 -56.70 24.84 23.09
C VAL A 500 -55.80 26.06 23.19
N ASP A 501 -56.37 27.26 23.07
CA ASP A 501 -55.66 28.54 23.17
C ASP A 501 -55.10 28.77 24.59
N GLU A 502 -55.79 28.28 25.63
CA GLU A 502 -55.34 28.28 27.04
C GLU A 502 -54.35 27.15 27.38
N GLY A 503 -54.00 26.27 26.42
CA GLY A 503 -53.04 25.17 26.62
C GLY A 503 -53.58 23.96 27.42
N ALA A 504 -54.89 23.88 27.67
CA ALA A 504 -55.53 22.78 28.40
C ALA A 504 -55.81 21.55 27.52
N ASN A 505 -56.01 21.74 26.21
CA ASN A 505 -56.18 20.68 25.20
C ASN A 505 -55.17 20.85 24.07
N PHE A 506 -54.63 19.74 23.55
CA PHE A 506 -53.71 19.73 22.41
C PHE A 506 -54.27 18.87 21.28
N GLU A 507 -54.34 19.42 20.07
CA GLU A 507 -54.87 18.72 18.89
C GLU A 507 -53.96 17.58 18.42
N LEU A 508 -52.65 17.69 18.70
CA LEU A 508 -51.64 16.69 18.39
C LEU A 508 -50.82 16.39 19.65
N ARG A 509 -50.63 15.10 19.94
CA ARG A 509 -49.81 14.64 21.07
C ARG A 509 -48.68 13.73 20.59
N ALA A 510 -47.53 13.85 21.24
CA ALA A 510 -46.32 13.09 20.97
C ALA A 510 -45.89 12.23 22.18
N SER A 511 -45.52 10.99 21.91
CA SER A 511 -44.76 10.13 22.82
C SER A 511 -43.42 9.80 22.17
N ILE A 512 -42.32 10.14 22.85
CA ILE A 512 -40.96 9.97 22.32
C ILE A 512 -40.11 9.22 23.35
N ALA A 513 -39.57 8.07 22.95
CA ALA A 513 -38.59 7.32 23.73
C ALA A 513 -37.22 8.01 23.64
N LEU A 514 -37.00 9.04 24.46
CA LEU A 514 -35.79 9.86 24.45
C LEU A 514 -34.51 9.06 24.75
N ASP A 515 -34.59 7.92 25.43
CA ASP A 515 -33.44 7.02 25.64
C ASP A 515 -32.89 6.41 24.34
N LYS A 516 -33.70 6.33 23.28
CA LYS A 516 -33.24 5.92 21.95
C LYS A 516 -32.52 7.05 21.20
N ILE A 517 -32.63 8.30 21.66
CA ILE A 517 -31.88 9.45 21.15
C ILE A 517 -30.59 9.61 21.95
N ASN A 518 -30.72 9.91 23.24
CA ASN A 518 -29.62 10.04 24.18
C ASN A 518 -30.15 10.00 25.63
N LYS A 519 -29.53 9.20 26.51
CA LYS A 519 -29.90 9.12 27.93
C LYS A 519 -29.85 10.49 28.63
N ARG A 520 -28.89 11.37 28.29
CA ARG A 520 -28.78 12.71 28.90
C ARG A 520 -29.95 13.61 28.52
N ILE A 521 -30.46 13.54 27.29
CA ILE A 521 -31.65 14.29 26.85
C ILE A 521 -32.87 13.84 27.65
N LYS A 522 -33.05 12.53 27.86
CA LYS A 522 -34.12 11.99 28.71
C LYS A 522 -34.05 12.51 30.15
N THR A 523 -32.84 12.60 30.72
CA THR A 523 -32.66 13.13 32.09
C THR A 523 -33.05 14.60 32.19
N HIS A 524 -32.74 15.42 31.17
CA HIS A 524 -32.99 16.87 31.20
C HIS A 524 -34.41 17.25 30.79
N VAL A 525 -34.93 16.64 29.73
CA VAL A 525 -36.28 16.93 29.21
C VAL A 525 -37.35 16.19 30.04
N GLY A 526 -37.02 15.01 30.56
CA GLY A 526 -37.95 14.16 31.30
C GLY A 526 -38.66 13.15 30.39
N ARG A 527 -39.85 12.70 30.81
CA ARG A 527 -40.64 11.72 30.03
C ARG A 527 -41.56 12.46 29.05
N VAL A 528 -41.33 12.25 27.74
CA VAL A 528 -42.26 12.69 26.69
C VAL A 528 -43.24 11.56 26.41
N ASN A 529 -44.41 11.62 27.02
CA ASN A 529 -45.47 10.63 26.83
C ASN A 529 -46.83 11.31 26.77
N GLN A 530 -47.47 11.28 25.60
CA GLN A 530 -48.72 11.98 25.32
C GLN A 530 -48.62 13.50 25.57
N THR A 531 -47.43 14.06 25.38
CA THR A 531 -47.16 15.50 25.51
C THR A 531 -47.78 16.25 24.34
N GLY A 532 -48.40 17.40 24.58
CA GLY A 532 -48.96 18.23 23.52
C GLY A 532 -47.89 18.83 22.63
N VAL A 533 -48.06 18.79 21.30
CA VAL A 533 -47.13 19.44 20.36
C VAL A 533 -47.51 20.92 20.22
N LEU A 534 -46.54 21.81 20.42
CA LEU A 534 -46.74 23.27 20.38
C LEU A 534 -46.72 23.84 18.97
N ALA A 535 -45.80 23.36 18.13
CA ALA A 535 -45.67 23.81 16.74
C ALA A 535 -45.18 22.67 15.86
N ALA A 536 -45.55 22.71 14.57
CA ALA A 536 -45.14 21.72 13.59
C ALA A 536 -44.93 22.37 12.21
N GLU A 537 -43.85 21.97 11.54
CA GLU A 537 -43.54 22.36 10.18
C GLU A 537 -43.16 21.13 9.36
N VAL A 538 -43.50 21.12 8.06
CA VAL A 538 -43.08 20.07 7.14
C VAL A 538 -42.40 20.68 5.93
N TYR A 539 -41.21 20.18 5.63
CA TYR A 539 -40.40 20.61 4.48
C TYR A 539 -40.19 19.46 3.50
N VAL A 540 -40.16 19.81 2.22
CA VAL A 540 -39.89 18.86 1.12
C VAL A 540 -38.87 19.43 0.15
N ILE A 541 -38.15 18.55 -0.53
CA ILE A 541 -37.42 18.91 -1.75
C ILE A 541 -38.27 18.46 -2.94
N SER A 542 -38.41 19.33 -3.94
CA SER A 542 -39.13 19.01 -5.17
C SER A 542 -38.53 17.75 -5.82
N ASN A 543 -39.37 16.79 -6.20
CA ASN A 543 -38.93 15.58 -6.90
C ASN A 543 -38.25 15.89 -8.26
N ARG A 544 -38.44 17.10 -8.80
CA ARG A 544 -37.80 17.57 -10.04
C ARG A 544 -36.41 18.19 -9.81
N ASP A 545 -36.06 18.51 -8.56
CA ASP A 545 -34.78 19.12 -8.22
C ASP A 545 -33.71 18.05 -7.94
N VAL A 546 -33.28 17.40 -9.02
CA VAL A 546 -32.28 16.32 -8.99
C VAL A 546 -30.98 16.77 -8.32
N LYS A 547 -30.60 18.05 -8.48
CA LYS A 547 -29.38 18.61 -7.89
C LYS A 547 -29.47 18.71 -6.37
N SER A 548 -30.56 19.23 -5.82
CA SER A 548 -30.77 19.25 -4.36
C SER A 548 -30.89 17.84 -3.79
N LEU A 549 -31.51 16.90 -4.52
CA LEU A 549 -31.61 15.49 -4.12
C LEU A 549 -30.23 14.82 -4.07
N GLN A 550 -29.43 14.95 -5.12
CA GLN A 550 -28.05 14.43 -5.19
C GLN A 550 -27.18 15.06 -4.10
N LYS A 551 -27.25 16.38 -3.90
CA LYS A 551 -26.49 17.07 -2.86
C LYS A 551 -26.90 16.62 -1.46
N LEU A 552 -28.18 16.36 -1.22
CA LEU A 552 -28.65 15.81 0.05
C LEU A 552 -28.21 14.37 0.24
N ASP A 553 -28.22 13.55 -0.82
CA ASP A 553 -27.70 12.18 -0.79
C ASP A 553 -26.19 12.15 -0.59
N GLU A 554 -25.43 13.04 -1.22
CA GLU A 554 -24.00 13.29 -0.96
C GLU A 554 -23.78 13.73 0.49
N TRP A 555 -24.56 14.67 1.02
CA TRP A 555 -24.50 15.10 2.42
C TRP A 555 -24.82 13.96 3.40
N LEU A 556 -25.76 13.08 3.04
CA LEU A 556 -26.08 11.88 3.82
C LEU A 556 -25.02 10.79 3.72
N ASN A 557 -24.28 10.75 2.60
CA ASN A 557 -23.22 9.79 2.26
C ASN A 557 -21.81 10.29 2.63
N TYR A 558 -21.65 11.52 3.13
CA TYR A 558 -20.33 12.08 3.45
C TYR A 558 -19.87 11.71 4.87
N ILE A 559 -18.74 11.03 5.15
CA ILE A 559 -17.83 10.14 4.40
C ILE A 559 -17.30 9.13 5.44
N ASP A 560 -17.47 7.82 5.24
CA ASP A 560 -16.43 6.85 5.59
C ASP A 560 -15.45 6.85 4.40
N THR A 561 -14.13 6.94 4.63
CA THR A 561 -13.09 7.15 3.60
C THR A 561 -13.21 6.16 2.42
N GLU A 562 -13.36 6.64 1.19
CA GLU A 562 -13.62 5.77 0.01
C GLU A 562 -12.34 5.32 -0.72
N ASN A 563 -11.22 6.04 -0.63
CA ASN A 563 -9.99 5.72 -1.38
C ASN A 563 -8.73 5.68 -0.48
N MET A 564 -8.15 4.49 -0.34
CA MET A 564 -6.82 4.26 0.26
C MET A 564 -5.79 4.07 -0.86
N LEU A 565 -4.77 4.92 -0.91
CA LEU A 565 -3.63 4.75 -1.81
C LEU A 565 -2.66 3.71 -1.23
N PRO A 566 -2.17 2.75 -2.04
CA PRO A 566 -1.17 1.79 -1.58
C PRO A 566 0.13 2.49 -1.20
N LEU A 567 0.91 1.87 -0.32
CA LEU A 567 2.18 2.43 0.16
C LEU A 567 3.18 2.72 -0.99
N PHE A 568 3.10 1.95 -2.09
CA PHE A 568 3.95 2.08 -3.28
C PHE A 568 3.11 1.98 -4.55
N GLU A 569 3.53 2.66 -5.61
CA GLU A 569 2.95 2.49 -6.95
C GLU A 569 3.15 1.03 -7.40
N GLN A 570 2.04 0.38 -7.78
CA GLN A 570 2.01 -1.03 -8.21
C GLN A 570 1.84 -1.18 -9.72
N GLU A 571 1.80 -0.08 -10.48
CA GLU A 571 1.55 -0.15 -11.93
C GLU A 571 2.83 -0.43 -12.70
N ALA A 572 2.88 -1.59 -13.36
CA ALA A 572 3.95 -1.97 -14.26
C ALA A 572 3.93 -1.10 -15.53
N ARG A 573 5.10 -0.60 -15.95
CA ARG A 573 5.20 0.17 -17.20
C ARG A 573 4.79 -0.69 -18.40
N ALA A 574 3.95 -0.12 -19.25
CA ALA A 574 3.71 -0.68 -20.58
C ALA A 574 4.96 -0.49 -21.45
N TYR A 575 5.29 -1.51 -22.25
CA TYR A 575 6.39 -1.44 -23.20
C TYR A 575 6.04 -2.18 -24.49
N THR A 576 6.76 -1.84 -25.55
CA THR A 576 6.62 -2.44 -26.88
C THR A 576 7.94 -3.06 -27.32
N THR A 577 7.88 -4.16 -28.04
CA THR A 577 9.07 -4.75 -28.68
C THR A 577 9.21 -4.29 -30.13
N THR A 578 10.41 -4.34 -30.67
CA THR A 578 10.67 -3.96 -32.06
C THR A 578 10.02 -4.99 -33.00
N THR A 579 8.98 -4.59 -33.75
CA THR A 579 8.26 -5.47 -34.69
C THR A 579 8.47 -5.02 -36.14
N LEU A 580 8.26 -5.93 -37.09
CA LEU A 580 8.35 -5.63 -38.54
C LEU A 580 7.46 -4.46 -38.98
N LYS A 581 6.37 -4.16 -38.25
CA LYS A 581 5.47 -3.04 -38.56
C LYS A 581 6.08 -1.67 -38.26
N GLY A 582 7.04 -1.59 -37.34
CA GLY A 582 7.72 -0.34 -36.95
C GLY A 582 9.01 -0.06 -37.70
N VAL A 583 9.37 -0.89 -38.69
CA VAL A 583 10.60 -0.77 -39.47
C VAL A 583 10.43 0.29 -40.56
N ASP A 584 11.38 1.21 -40.66
CA ASP A 584 11.51 2.09 -41.82
C ASP A 584 12.16 1.35 -43.00
N TRP A 585 11.31 0.87 -43.91
CA TRP A 585 11.72 0.13 -45.10
C TRP A 585 12.46 0.98 -46.14
N LEU A 586 12.43 2.32 -46.03
CA LEU A 586 13.13 3.21 -46.97
C LEU A 586 14.64 3.26 -46.71
N VAL A 587 15.06 2.95 -45.48
CA VAL A 587 16.47 2.98 -45.05
C VAL A 587 17.17 1.63 -45.29
N LEU A 588 16.41 0.55 -45.47
CA LEU A 588 16.94 -0.80 -45.58
C LEU A 588 17.13 -1.26 -47.04
N PRO A 589 18.09 -2.17 -47.31
CA PRO A 589 18.25 -2.77 -48.64
C PRO A 589 16.97 -3.44 -49.14
N GLU A 590 16.65 -3.29 -50.43
CA GLU A 590 15.39 -3.79 -51.03
C GLU A 590 15.16 -5.29 -50.80
N HIS A 591 16.22 -6.10 -50.84
CA HIS A 591 16.12 -7.55 -50.60
C HIS A 591 15.70 -7.91 -49.16
N PHE A 592 15.90 -7.03 -48.16
CA PHE A 592 15.40 -7.25 -46.79
C PHE A 592 13.88 -7.10 -46.76
N ALA A 593 13.34 -6.09 -47.46
CA ALA A 593 11.90 -5.89 -47.58
C ALA A 593 11.23 -7.06 -48.31
N VAL A 594 11.82 -7.53 -49.41
CA VAL A 594 11.28 -8.67 -50.16
C VAL A 594 11.21 -9.95 -49.31
N ILE A 595 12.27 -10.25 -48.53
CA ILE A 595 12.35 -11.47 -47.73
C ILE A 595 11.45 -11.39 -46.49
N ALA A 596 11.49 -10.28 -45.75
CA ALA A 596 10.84 -10.17 -44.45
C ALA A 596 9.46 -9.47 -44.47
N ARG A 597 9.29 -8.39 -45.25
CA ARG A 597 8.00 -7.67 -45.38
C ARG A 597 7.06 -8.42 -46.32
N ASP A 598 7.55 -8.81 -47.50
CA ASP A 598 6.73 -9.42 -48.56
C ASP A 598 6.64 -10.95 -48.41
N GLY A 599 7.33 -11.52 -47.41
CA GLY A 599 7.28 -12.96 -47.07
C GLY A 599 7.91 -13.88 -48.11
N LYS A 600 8.69 -13.35 -49.07
CA LYS A 600 9.31 -14.13 -50.15
C LYS A 600 10.65 -14.72 -49.71
N VAL A 601 10.61 -15.63 -48.74
CA VAL A 601 11.81 -16.20 -48.10
C VAL A 601 12.71 -16.97 -49.09
N HIS A 602 12.17 -17.45 -50.21
CA HIS A 602 12.94 -18.10 -51.28
C HIS A 602 13.96 -17.20 -51.98
N GLU A 603 13.76 -15.88 -51.93
CA GLU A 603 14.67 -14.89 -52.53
C GLU A 603 16.04 -14.87 -51.82
N ALA A 604 16.15 -15.47 -50.62
CA ALA A 604 17.42 -15.68 -49.95
C ALA A 604 18.44 -16.46 -50.80
N ARG A 605 17.99 -17.28 -51.77
CA ARG A 605 18.86 -18.01 -52.71
C ARG A 605 19.60 -17.11 -53.69
N HIS A 606 19.11 -15.89 -53.92
CA HIS A 606 19.65 -14.94 -54.89
C HIS A 606 20.61 -13.92 -54.26
N ILE A 607 20.93 -14.06 -52.97
CA ILE A 607 21.91 -13.21 -52.29
C ILE A 607 23.31 -13.47 -52.90
N GLU A 608 23.99 -12.40 -53.26
CA GLU A 608 25.20 -12.41 -54.10
C GLU A 608 26.51 -12.41 -53.31
N SER A 609 26.49 -12.10 -52.01
CA SER A 609 27.70 -12.00 -51.19
C SER A 609 27.46 -12.47 -49.76
N VAL A 610 28.53 -12.97 -49.14
CA VAL A 610 28.58 -13.37 -47.73
C VAL A 610 28.13 -12.21 -46.83
N ASP A 611 28.65 -11.00 -47.05
CA ASP A 611 28.32 -9.81 -46.24
C ASP A 611 26.82 -9.49 -46.24
N ARG A 612 26.14 -9.66 -47.39
CA ARG A 612 24.70 -9.43 -47.49
C ARG A 612 23.89 -10.49 -46.75
N LEU A 613 24.31 -11.76 -46.81
CA LEU A 613 23.67 -12.85 -46.06
C LEU A 613 23.84 -12.66 -44.55
N THR A 614 25.06 -12.36 -44.12
CA THR A 614 25.42 -11.99 -42.73
C THR A 614 24.57 -10.81 -42.24
N ALA A 615 24.50 -9.72 -43.00
CA ALA A 615 23.70 -8.55 -42.65
C ALA A 615 22.20 -8.86 -42.55
N LEU A 616 21.67 -9.73 -43.43
CA LEU A 616 20.26 -10.17 -43.35
C LEU A 616 20.00 -10.99 -42.09
N LEU A 617 20.88 -11.97 -41.78
CA LEU A 617 20.74 -12.81 -40.59
C LEU A 617 20.85 -11.98 -39.31
N ASP A 618 21.80 -11.03 -39.25
CA ASP A 618 21.92 -10.07 -38.15
C ASP A 618 20.65 -9.25 -37.95
N TRP A 619 20.10 -8.72 -39.05
CA TRP A 619 18.92 -7.88 -39.01
C TRP A 619 17.67 -8.67 -38.59
N LEU A 620 17.48 -9.89 -39.12
CA LEU A 620 16.39 -10.77 -38.71
C LEU A 620 16.49 -11.18 -37.24
N LEU A 621 17.69 -11.41 -36.72
CA LEU A 621 17.91 -11.74 -35.32
C LEU A 621 17.59 -10.56 -34.39
N ARG A 622 18.00 -9.33 -34.76
CA ARG A 622 17.64 -8.10 -34.03
C ARG A 622 16.12 -7.93 -33.94
N LEU A 623 15.40 -8.22 -35.03
CA LEU A 623 13.93 -8.14 -35.09
C LEU A 623 13.21 -9.41 -34.61
N ARG A 624 13.95 -10.37 -34.02
CA ARG A 624 13.42 -11.62 -33.45
C ARG A 624 12.58 -12.45 -34.44
N GLN A 625 12.95 -12.45 -35.72
CA GLN A 625 12.25 -13.20 -36.78
C GLN A 625 12.69 -14.67 -36.85
N PHE A 626 12.49 -15.41 -35.77
CA PHE A 626 13.01 -16.79 -35.62
C PHE A 626 12.51 -17.77 -36.69
N SER A 627 11.22 -17.70 -37.06
CA SER A 627 10.61 -18.56 -38.08
C SER A 627 11.19 -18.32 -39.47
N THR A 628 11.35 -17.04 -39.84
CA THR A 628 11.97 -16.62 -41.10
C THR A 628 13.42 -17.08 -41.15
N THR A 629 14.19 -16.87 -40.08
CA THR A 629 15.59 -17.33 -40.00
C THR A 629 15.70 -18.85 -40.15
N GLY A 630 14.88 -19.63 -39.45
CA GLY A 630 14.86 -21.09 -39.60
C GLY A 630 14.47 -21.55 -41.02
N THR A 631 13.54 -20.83 -41.66
CA THR A 631 13.13 -21.11 -43.04
C THR A 631 14.24 -20.80 -44.03
N ILE A 632 14.99 -19.70 -43.83
CA ILE A 632 16.17 -19.37 -44.63
C ILE A 632 17.22 -20.47 -44.52
N TYR A 633 17.54 -20.93 -43.29
CA TYR A 633 18.45 -22.06 -43.09
C TYR A 633 18.01 -23.29 -43.89
N ARG A 634 16.73 -23.68 -43.80
CA ARG A 634 16.19 -24.83 -44.55
C ARG A 634 16.35 -24.66 -46.07
N ILE A 635 15.99 -23.50 -46.60
CA ILE A 635 16.07 -23.18 -48.03
C ILE A 635 17.52 -23.17 -48.52
N LEU A 636 18.44 -22.62 -47.71
CA LEU A 636 19.87 -22.55 -47.98
C LEU A 636 20.62 -23.85 -47.64
N LEU A 637 19.94 -24.90 -47.21
CA LEU A 637 20.53 -26.24 -47.01
C LEU A 637 19.93 -27.30 -47.95
N GLU A 638 18.97 -26.94 -48.80
CA GLU A 638 18.39 -27.82 -49.81
C GLU A 638 19.36 -28.15 -50.97
N PRO A 639 19.65 -29.42 -51.26
CA PRO A 639 20.72 -29.85 -52.18
C PRO A 639 20.50 -29.50 -53.66
N GLU A 640 19.26 -29.26 -54.10
CA GLU A 640 18.92 -29.03 -55.53
C GLU A 640 18.53 -27.58 -55.86
N THR A 641 18.99 -26.61 -55.06
CA THR A 641 18.60 -25.21 -55.25
C THR A 641 19.66 -24.41 -56.00
N VAL A 642 19.26 -23.78 -57.11
CA VAL A 642 20.12 -22.82 -57.83
C VAL A 642 20.35 -21.60 -56.93
N ARG A 643 21.61 -21.37 -56.56
CA ARG A 643 22.06 -20.27 -55.68
C ARG A 643 23.16 -19.49 -56.36
N LYS A 644 23.30 -18.21 -56.00
CA LYS A 644 24.42 -17.38 -56.46
C LYS A 644 25.69 -17.57 -55.63
N LEU A 645 25.55 -17.76 -54.32
CA LEU A 645 26.66 -18.14 -53.42
C LEU A 645 27.01 -19.62 -53.56
N SER A 646 28.29 -19.97 -53.42
CA SER A 646 28.69 -21.37 -53.44
C SER A 646 28.19 -22.10 -52.18
N ASN A 647 28.05 -23.44 -52.29
CA ASN A 647 27.65 -24.27 -51.15
C ASN A 647 28.62 -24.14 -49.96
N ARG A 648 29.93 -24.00 -50.22
CA ARG A 648 30.95 -23.82 -49.18
C ARG A 648 30.82 -22.48 -48.46
N GLU A 649 30.67 -21.39 -49.20
CA GLU A 649 30.49 -20.05 -48.62
C GLU A 649 29.20 -19.99 -47.79
N THR A 650 28.11 -20.56 -48.31
CA THR A 650 26.82 -20.62 -47.62
C THR A 650 26.94 -21.42 -46.31
N LEU A 651 27.51 -22.64 -46.37
CA LEU A 651 27.71 -23.47 -45.19
C LEU A 651 28.62 -22.79 -44.15
N GLY A 652 29.66 -22.08 -44.59
CA GLY A 652 30.57 -21.35 -43.69
C GLY A 652 29.86 -20.25 -42.90
N VAL A 653 29.05 -19.44 -43.57
CA VAL A 653 28.25 -18.39 -42.91
C VAL A 653 27.24 -19.01 -41.94
N LEU A 654 26.49 -20.02 -42.38
CA LEU A 654 25.47 -20.66 -41.55
C LEU A 654 26.06 -21.34 -40.31
N LEU A 655 27.22 -21.99 -40.43
CA LEU A 655 27.96 -22.61 -39.33
C LEU A 655 28.40 -21.56 -38.30
N GLN A 656 29.03 -20.46 -38.76
CA GLN A 656 29.49 -19.38 -37.88
C GLN A 656 28.35 -18.74 -37.07
N TYR A 657 27.15 -18.68 -37.65
CA TYR A 657 25.97 -18.10 -36.99
C TYR A 657 25.27 -19.03 -36.00
N LEU A 658 25.53 -20.35 -36.00
CA LEU A 658 24.81 -21.31 -35.16
C LEU A 658 24.71 -20.94 -33.67
N PRO A 659 25.75 -20.43 -32.98
CA PRO A 659 25.64 -20.06 -31.56
C PRO A 659 24.63 -18.95 -31.29
N ARG A 660 24.36 -18.10 -32.29
CA ARG A 660 23.37 -17.02 -32.21
C ARG A 660 21.96 -17.49 -32.57
N VAL A 661 21.84 -18.62 -33.26
CA VAL A 661 20.58 -19.26 -33.65
C VAL A 661 20.52 -20.74 -33.26
N PRO A 662 20.81 -21.10 -32.00
CA PRO A 662 21.14 -22.48 -31.60
C PRO A 662 20.03 -23.49 -31.93
N TRP A 663 18.75 -23.09 -31.91
CA TRP A 663 17.61 -23.97 -32.21
C TRP A 663 17.60 -24.52 -33.65
N VAL A 664 18.31 -23.91 -34.61
CA VAL A 664 18.40 -24.43 -36.00
C VAL A 664 19.49 -25.48 -36.18
N SER A 665 20.26 -25.79 -35.13
CA SER A 665 21.40 -26.72 -35.21
C SER A 665 20.98 -28.11 -35.69
N GLY A 666 19.81 -28.61 -35.29
CA GLY A 666 19.28 -29.89 -35.79
C GLY A 666 19.05 -29.89 -37.31
N ILE A 667 18.46 -28.81 -37.84
CA ILE A 667 18.24 -28.63 -39.28
C ILE A 667 19.58 -28.55 -40.03
N PHE A 668 20.54 -27.83 -39.47
CA PHE A 668 21.86 -27.68 -40.07
C PHE A 668 22.64 -29.00 -40.11
N LEU A 669 22.78 -29.65 -38.95
CA LEU A 669 23.56 -30.89 -38.79
C LEU A 669 22.88 -32.11 -39.43
N GLY A 670 21.56 -32.09 -39.59
CA GLY A 670 20.81 -33.13 -40.32
C GLY A 670 20.76 -32.91 -41.84
N SER A 671 21.34 -31.83 -42.37
CA SER A 671 21.26 -31.52 -43.80
C SER A 671 22.20 -32.37 -44.66
N GLN A 672 21.77 -32.69 -45.88
CA GLN A 672 22.62 -33.41 -46.84
C GLN A 672 23.86 -32.60 -47.22
N SER A 673 23.74 -31.27 -47.32
CA SER A 673 24.86 -30.36 -47.57
C SER A 673 25.92 -30.43 -46.47
N TRP A 674 25.52 -30.51 -45.20
CA TRP A 674 26.45 -30.72 -44.09
C TRP A 674 27.16 -32.07 -44.22
N HIS A 675 26.42 -33.18 -44.41
CA HIS A 675 27.01 -34.51 -44.50
C HIS A 675 28.04 -34.68 -45.64
N LEU A 676 27.87 -33.93 -46.74
CA LEU A 676 28.82 -33.92 -47.87
C LEU A 676 30.15 -33.22 -47.54
N HIS A 677 30.11 -32.15 -46.73
CA HIS A 677 31.25 -31.26 -46.51
C HIS A 677 31.83 -31.30 -45.09
N ARG A 678 31.20 -31.99 -44.13
CA ARG A 678 31.60 -31.99 -42.71
C ARG A 678 33.02 -32.51 -42.42
N GLU A 679 33.59 -33.32 -43.30
CA GLU A 679 34.97 -33.82 -43.15
C GLU A 679 36.02 -32.85 -43.72
N GLU A 680 35.60 -31.78 -44.40
CA GLU A 680 36.52 -30.73 -44.84
C GLU A 680 37.01 -29.93 -43.62
N THR A 681 38.31 -29.66 -43.58
CA THR A 681 39.04 -29.03 -42.47
C THR A 681 38.36 -27.78 -41.88
N PRO A 682 37.93 -26.77 -42.66
CA PRO A 682 37.34 -25.55 -42.08
C PRO A 682 36.00 -25.79 -41.36
N PHE A 683 35.22 -26.80 -41.76
CA PHE A 683 33.92 -27.09 -41.16
C PHE A 683 34.06 -28.02 -39.95
N LYS A 684 34.95 -29.00 -40.04
CA LYS A 684 35.27 -29.93 -38.97
C LYS A 684 35.89 -29.22 -37.76
N ASP A 685 36.89 -28.39 -38.02
CA ASP A 685 37.59 -27.64 -36.97
C ASP A 685 36.64 -26.55 -36.41
N GLY A 686 35.92 -25.85 -37.30
CA GLY A 686 34.94 -24.83 -36.91
C GLY A 686 33.85 -25.37 -35.97
N LEU A 687 33.24 -26.52 -36.29
CA LEU A 687 32.23 -27.14 -35.41
C LEU A 687 32.86 -27.62 -34.10
N THR A 688 34.06 -28.20 -34.15
CA THR A 688 34.76 -28.69 -32.96
C THR A 688 35.00 -27.54 -31.98
N ASP A 689 35.53 -26.42 -32.46
CA ASP A 689 35.87 -25.23 -31.67
C ASP A 689 34.64 -24.56 -31.03
N MET A 690 33.47 -24.63 -31.68
CA MET A 690 32.26 -23.97 -31.20
C MET A 690 31.24 -24.90 -30.53
N SER A 691 31.44 -26.22 -30.59
CA SER A 691 30.48 -27.24 -30.15
C SER A 691 30.02 -27.05 -28.69
N PHE A 692 30.95 -26.79 -27.77
CA PHE A 692 30.61 -26.56 -26.36
C PHE A 692 29.80 -25.27 -26.16
N ASN A 693 30.21 -24.16 -26.76
CA ASN A 693 29.47 -22.90 -26.70
C ASN A 693 28.07 -23.05 -27.34
N LEU A 694 27.93 -23.89 -28.36
CA LEU A 694 26.66 -24.20 -28.99
C LEU A 694 25.74 -24.99 -28.07
N LEU A 695 26.25 -25.98 -27.31
CA LEU A 695 25.49 -26.68 -26.26
C LEU A 695 25.01 -25.70 -25.18
N CYS A 696 25.87 -24.82 -24.70
CA CYS A 696 25.50 -23.81 -23.71
C CYS A 696 24.41 -22.86 -24.25
N SER A 697 24.56 -22.42 -25.50
CA SER A 697 23.58 -21.55 -26.17
C SER A 697 22.22 -22.23 -26.36
N LEU A 698 22.21 -23.54 -26.64
CA LEU A 698 20.98 -24.35 -26.70
C LEU A 698 20.26 -24.38 -25.35
N VAL A 699 20.97 -24.66 -24.26
CA VAL A 699 20.41 -24.67 -22.90
C VAL A 699 19.82 -23.29 -22.54
N LEU A 700 20.56 -22.20 -22.80
CA LEU A 700 20.08 -20.83 -22.56
C LEU A 700 18.85 -20.46 -23.40
N CYS A 701 18.69 -21.07 -24.58
CA CYS A 701 17.54 -20.86 -25.46
C CYS A 701 16.28 -21.65 -25.01
N ALA A 702 16.43 -22.64 -24.14
CA ALA A 702 15.32 -23.46 -23.65
C ALA A 702 14.20 -22.64 -22.99
N SER A 703 14.52 -21.51 -22.37
CA SER A 703 13.52 -20.60 -21.79
C SER A 703 12.59 -19.96 -22.84
N ARG A 704 13.04 -19.89 -24.11
CA ARG A 704 12.27 -19.29 -25.22
C ARG A 704 11.57 -20.32 -26.08
N VAL A 705 12.25 -21.43 -26.38
CA VAL A 705 11.72 -22.46 -27.30
C VAL A 705 11.35 -23.77 -26.59
N GLY A 706 11.48 -23.86 -25.27
CA GLY A 706 11.07 -25.04 -24.49
C GLY A 706 11.76 -26.32 -24.93
N ASP A 707 11.00 -27.43 -24.92
CA ASP A 707 11.50 -28.77 -25.26
C ASP A 707 11.91 -28.93 -26.75
N PHE A 708 11.71 -27.92 -27.61
CA PHE A 708 12.19 -27.96 -28.99
C PHE A 708 13.74 -27.99 -29.10
N ILE A 709 14.47 -27.69 -28.01
CA ILE A 709 15.94 -27.78 -28.01
C ILE A 709 16.48 -29.22 -27.92
N MET A 710 15.67 -30.23 -27.58
CA MET A 710 16.17 -31.57 -27.26
C MET A 710 16.83 -32.26 -28.46
N GLU A 711 16.20 -32.19 -29.64
CA GLU A 711 16.76 -32.76 -30.88
C GLU A 711 18.03 -32.02 -31.32
N PRO A 712 18.06 -30.67 -31.38
CA PRO A 712 19.29 -29.93 -31.63
C PRO A 712 20.43 -30.25 -30.65
N LEU A 713 20.12 -30.38 -29.35
CA LEU A 713 21.09 -30.74 -28.31
C LEU A 713 21.69 -32.13 -28.56
N GLN A 714 20.84 -33.10 -28.88
CA GLN A 714 21.27 -34.45 -29.23
C GLN A 714 22.11 -34.47 -30.52
N SER A 715 21.72 -33.70 -31.53
CA SER A 715 22.41 -33.62 -32.81
C SER A 715 23.81 -33.02 -32.67
N VAL A 716 23.99 -32.00 -31.83
CA VAL A 716 25.34 -31.45 -31.53
C VAL A 716 26.19 -32.48 -30.78
N LEU A 717 25.64 -33.14 -29.75
CA LEU A 717 26.38 -34.15 -28.98
C LEU A 717 26.88 -35.31 -29.85
N ARG A 718 26.09 -35.76 -30.82
CA ARG A 718 26.47 -36.84 -31.76
C ARG A 718 27.71 -36.52 -32.61
N GLU A 719 27.87 -35.26 -33.00
CA GLU A 719 29.01 -34.80 -33.81
C GLU A 719 30.27 -34.54 -32.96
N MET A 720 30.10 -34.34 -31.64
CA MET A 720 31.23 -34.18 -30.72
C MET A 720 32.02 -35.49 -30.54
N ARG A 721 33.34 -35.36 -30.39
CA ARG A 721 34.25 -36.50 -30.16
C ARG A 721 34.65 -36.66 -28.69
N GLN A 722 34.80 -35.55 -27.99
CA GLN A 722 35.12 -35.55 -26.57
C GLN A 722 34.40 -34.39 -25.87
N LEU A 723 34.24 -34.54 -24.56
CA LEU A 723 33.80 -33.49 -23.64
C LEU A 723 34.68 -33.56 -22.38
N ARG A 724 35.30 -32.45 -22.00
CA ARG A 724 36.11 -32.38 -20.78
C ARG A 724 35.20 -32.46 -19.56
N ILE A 725 35.73 -33.01 -18.46
CA ILE A 725 34.97 -33.08 -17.18
C ILE A 725 34.51 -31.69 -16.74
N GLN A 726 35.37 -30.68 -16.92
CA GLN A 726 35.04 -29.28 -16.61
C GLN A 726 33.90 -28.75 -17.48
N GLU A 727 33.91 -29.04 -18.79
CA GLU A 727 32.84 -28.63 -19.71
C GLU A 727 31.51 -29.34 -19.38
N LEU A 728 31.55 -30.63 -19.05
CA LEU A 728 30.36 -31.35 -18.58
C LEU A 728 29.79 -30.72 -17.32
N SER A 729 30.65 -30.37 -16.35
CA SER A 729 30.23 -29.72 -15.12
C SER A 729 29.60 -28.34 -15.36
N GLU A 730 30.23 -27.51 -16.21
CA GLU A 730 29.71 -26.20 -16.61
C GLU A 730 28.37 -26.31 -17.37
N LEU A 731 28.22 -27.32 -18.23
CA LEU A 731 26.96 -27.57 -18.92
C LEU A 731 25.84 -27.97 -17.93
N VAL A 732 26.14 -28.84 -16.97
CA VAL A 732 25.18 -29.28 -15.95
C VAL A 732 24.83 -28.14 -14.98
N GLU A 733 25.81 -27.31 -14.61
CA GLU A 733 25.60 -26.08 -13.86
C GLU A 733 24.61 -25.15 -14.59
N LEU A 734 24.83 -24.94 -15.89
CA LEU A 734 23.98 -24.10 -16.71
C LEU A 734 22.56 -24.66 -16.83
N ILE A 735 22.41 -25.99 -16.95
CA ILE A 735 21.10 -26.65 -16.94
C ILE A 735 20.39 -26.44 -15.60
N ALA A 736 21.09 -26.56 -14.48
CA ALA A 736 20.50 -26.34 -13.15
C ALA A 736 19.94 -24.91 -12.99
N LEU A 737 20.57 -23.92 -13.61
CA LEU A 737 20.19 -22.51 -13.51
C LEU A 737 19.14 -22.10 -14.55
N ALA A 738 19.33 -22.49 -15.81
CA ALA A 738 18.57 -21.94 -16.94
C ALA A 738 17.44 -22.86 -17.44
N ALA A 739 17.32 -24.08 -16.92
CA ALA A 739 16.23 -24.97 -17.34
C ALA A 739 14.85 -24.36 -17.00
N PRO A 740 13.85 -24.52 -17.90
CA PRO A 740 12.50 -24.00 -17.66
C PRO A 740 11.83 -24.61 -16.43
N SER A 741 12.02 -25.92 -16.22
CA SER A 741 11.46 -26.74 -15.14
C SER A 741 12.43 -27.86 -14.73
N ALA A 742 12.20 -28.48 -13.57
CA ALA A 742 12.97 -29.65 -13.15
C ALA A 742 12.78 -30.82 -14.12
N GLU A 743 11.60 -30.98 -14.72
CA GLU A 743 11.34 -32.01 -15.74
C GLU A 743 12.19 -31.79 -17.00
N SER A 744 12.26 -30.56 -17.53
CA SER A 744 13.11 -30.26 -18.70
C SER A 744 14.58 -30.45 -18.37
N ALA A 745 15.03 -30.07 -17.17
CA ALA A 745 16.40 -30.32 -16.70
C ALA A 745 16.71 -31.84 -16.66
N MET A 746 15.78 -32.63 -16.11
CA MET A 746 15.89 -34.08 -16.03
C MET A 746 15.96 -34.73 -17.43
N LYS A 747 15.13 -34.30 -18.38
CA LYS A 747 15.17 -34.77 -19.77
C LYS A 747 16.53 -34.47 -20.42
N MET A 748 17.02 -33.24 -20.33
CA MET A 748 18.32 -32.86 -20.89
C MET A 748 19.45 -33.72 -20.31
N MET A 749 19.47 -33.92 -18.98
CA MET A 749 20.54 -34.66 -18.31
C MET A 749 20.43 -36.17 -18.52
N LEU A 750 19.28 -36.79 -18.25
CA LEU A 750 19.13 -38.24 -18.21
C LEU A 750 18.83 -38.86 -19.59
N GLU A 751 18.05 -38.19 -20.44
CA GLU A 751 17.65 -38.74 -21.74
C GLU A 751 18.61 -38.35 -22.87
N ILE A 752 19.25 -37.19 -22.77
CA ILE A 752 20.10 -36.66 -23.84
C ILE A 752 21.60 -36.77 -23.51
N ILE A 753 22.04 -36.28 -22.35
CA ILE A 753 23.47 -36.22 -22.00
C ILE A 753 24.01 -37.55 -21.47
N ASP A 754 23.32 -38.21 -20.53
CA ASP A 754 23.79 -39.46 -19.89
C ASP A 754 24.15 -40.56 -20.91
N PRO A 755 23.32 -40.83 -21.96
CA PRO A 755 23.64 -41.87 -22.94
C PRO A 755 24.93 -41.61 -23.72
N GLU A 756 25.25 -40.34 -23.98
CA GLU A 756 26.43 -39.92 -24.73
C GLU A 756 27.68 -39.78 -23.86
N THR A 757 27.53 -39.76 -22.53
CA THR A 757 28.64 -39.39 -21.64
C THR A 757 29.75 -40.45 -21.65
N THR A 758 29.41 -41.74 -21.75
CA THR A 758 30.42 -42.82 -21.83
C THR A 758 31.26 -42.76 -23.11
N ARG A 759 30.72 -42.16 -24.18
CA ARG A 759 31.42 -41.95 -25.45
C ARG A 759 32.28 -40.68 -25.41
N LEU A 760 31.75 -39.60 -24.83
CA LEU A 760 32.36 -38.26 -24.89
C LEU A 760 33.38 -38.01 -23.76
N VAL A 761 33.20 -38.56 -22.56
CA VAL A 761 34.08 -38.28 -21.42
C VAL A 761 35.14 -39.36 -21.27
N VAL A 762 36.41 -38.95 -21.31
CA VAL A 762 37.55 -39.86 -21.17
C VAL A 762 37.68 -40.36 -19.73
N GLY A 763 37.37 -41.63 -19.49
CA GLY A 763 37.53 -42.26 -18.18
C GLY A 763 36.95 -43.68 -18.10
N PRO A 764 37.20 -44.40 -16.99
CA PRO A 764 36.57 -45.70 -16.76
C PRO A 764 35.04 -45.55 -16.71
N PRO A 765 34.25 -46.38 -17.42
CA PRO A 765 32.80 -46.22 -17.51
C PRO A 765 32.09 -46.12 -16.15
N VAL A 766 32.57 -46.87 -15.16
CA VAL A 766 32.04 -46.84 -13.78
C VAL A 766 32.29 -45.51 -13.08
N ALA A 767 33.46 -44.90 -13.31
CA ALA A 767 33.79 -43.58 -12.75
C ALA A 767 32.99 -42.48 -13.45
N THR A 768 32.89 -42.55 -14.79
CA THR A 768 32.11 -41.60 -15.59
C THR A 768 30.63 -41.62 -15.21
N ALA A 769 30.01 -42.81 -15.07
CA ALA A 769 28.61 -42.94 -14.64
C ALA A 769 28.37 -42.44 -13.20
N ARG A 770 29.38 -42.47 -12.34
CA ARG A 770 29.29 -41.90 -10.98
C ARG A 770 29.44 -40.38 -10.99
N LEU A 771 30.36 -39.87 -11.80
CA LEU A 771 30.53 -38.44 -12.04
C LEU A 771 29.22 -37.81 -12.51
N THR A 772 28.60 -38.35 -13.57
CA THR A 772 27.31 -37.85 -14.08
C THR A 772 26.24 -37.88 -13.02
N LYS A 773 26.07 -39.04 -12.35
CA LYS A 773 25.05 -39.19 -11.31
C LYS A 773 25.22 -38.19 -10.16
N GLN A 774 26.45 -37.87 -9.76
CA GLN A 774 26.71 -36.88 -8.71
C GLN A 774 26.40 -35.46 -9.18
N LEU A 775 26.88 -35.07 -10.37
CA LEU A 775 26.62 -33.76 -10.94
C LEU A 775 25.11 -33.53 -11.16
N PHE A 776 24.42 -34.51 -11.76
CA PHE A 776 22.98 -34.43 -12.01
C PHE A 776 22.17 -34.40 -10.72
N GLY A 777 22.59 -35.13 -9.68
CA GLY A 777 21.94 -35.07 -8.37
C GLY A 777 21.97 -33.67 -7.77
N ILE A 778 23.13 -33.01 -7.82
CA ILE A 778 23.29 -31.61 -7.33
C ILE A 778 22.45 -30.65 -8.19
N ALA A 779 22.47 -30.81 -9.51
CA ALA A 779 21.72 -29.96 -10.43
C ALA A 779 20.20 -30.09 -10.25
N LEU A 780 19.69 -31.31 -10.10
CA LEU A 780 18.27 -31.58 -9.89
C LEU A 780 17.79 -31.06 -8.52
N GLU A 781 18.60 -31.16 -7.47
CA GLU A 781 18.26 -30.60 -6.15
C GLU A 781 18.04 -29.08 -6.23
N HIS A 782 18.89 -28.35 -6.96
CA HIS A 782 18.68 -26.91 -7.20
C HIS A 782 17.48 -26.64 -8.12
N ALA A 783 17.30 -27.45 -9.18
CA ALA A 783 16.16 -27.31 -10.07
C ALA A 783 14.82 -27.49 -9.33
N ASP A 784 14.75 -28.46 -8.42
CA ASP A 784 13.59 -28.66 -7.54
C ASP A 784 13.40 -27.47 -6.58
N GLU A 785 14.47 -26.95 -5.96
CA GLU A 785 14.41 -25.73 -5.11
C GLU A 785 13.83 -24.54 -5.88
N THR A 786 14.24 -24.36 -7.14
CA THR A 786 13.68 -23.28 -7.99
C THR A 786 12.20 -23.48 -8.32
N GLU A 787 11.74 -24.72 -8.42
CA GLU A 787 10.34 -25.05 -8.71
C GLU A 787 9.46 -24.90 -7.47
N GLU A 788 9.96 -25.27 -6.29
CA GLU A 788 9.32 -24.99 -5.01
C GLU A 788 9.20 -23.48 -4.76
N ALA A 789 10.22 -22.70 -5.11
CA ALA A 789 10.21 -21.24 -5.00
C ALA A 789 9.11 -20.58 -5.87
N LYS A 790 8.79 -21.15 -7.04
CA LYS A 790 7.66 -20.68 -7.88
C LYS A 790 6.29 -20.95 -7.22
N ASN A 791 6.18 -22.05 -6.47
CA ASN A 791 4.93 -22.51 -5.84
C ASN A 791 4.70 -21.91 -4.45
N ALA A 792 5.76 -21.54 -3.74
CA ALA A 792 5.67 -20.71 -2.55
C ALA A 792 5.14 -19.33 -2.98
N LYS A 793 3.89 -19.01 -2.61
CA LYS A 793 3.25 -17.71 -2.87
C LYS A 793 4.29 -16.58 -2.80
N ILE A 794 4.49 -15.91 -3.94
CA ILE A 794 5.37 -14.77 -4.14
C ILE A 794 5.44 -13.94 -2.87
N ILE A 795 6.67 -13.72 -2.39
CA ILE A 795 7.01 -12.93 -1.22
C ILE A 795 6.26 -11.57 -1.26
N PRO A 796 5.81 -11.02 -0.11
CA PRO A 796 4.65 -10.12 0.01
C PRO A 796 4.67 -8.74 -0.65
N ASN A 797 5.64 -8.41 -1.52
CA ASN A 797 6.01 -7.00 -1.71
C ASN A 797 5.80 -6.36 -3.08
N GLY A 798 5.29 -7.06 -4.10
CA GLY A 798 4.91 -6.42 -5.37
C GLY A 798 5.98 -5.46 -5.95
N LEU A 799 7.25 -5.70 -5.65
CA LEU A 799 8.34 -4.76 -5.88
C LEU A 799 8.67 -4.81 -7.37
N LEU A 800 8.33 -3.75 -8.07
CA LEU A 800 8.71 -3.53 -9.44
C LEU A 800 10.14 -3.01 -9.48
N LEU A 801 11.01 -3.73 -10.19
CA LEU A 801 12.42 -3.40 -10.35
C LEU A 801 12.65 -2.66 -11.68
N ASP A 802 13.45 -1.61 -11.63
CA ASP A 802 13.98 -0.95 -12.82
C ASP A 802 15.42 -1.40 -13.03
N LEU A 803 15.65 -2.13 -14.13
CA LEU A 803 16.95 -2.70 -14.48
C LEU A 803 17.67 -1.80 -15.49
N THR A 804 18.98 -1.66 -15.30
CA THR A 804 19.86 -0.91 -16.22
C THR A 804 21.11 -1.70 -16.53
N TYR A 805 21.59 -1.62 -17.76
CA TYR A 805 22.85 -2.23 -18.14
C TYR A 805 24.02 -1.47 -17.52
N LYS A 806 24.98 -2.20 -16.93
CA LYS A 806 26.17 -1.61 -16.29
C LYS A 806 27.42 -1.77 -17.15
N HIS A 807 27.84 -3.01 -17.39
CA HIS A 807 29.02 -3.38 -18.19
C HIS A 807 29.02 -4.90 -18.46
N GLU A 808 29.98 -5.37 -19.25
CA GLU A 808 30.25 -6.78 -19.48
C GLU A 808 31.47 -7.23 -18.67
N SER A 809 31.39 -8.40 -18.03
CA SER A 809 32.46 -8.98 -17.23
C SER A 809 32.55 -10.49 -17.47
N LYS A 810 33.73 -10.97 -17.85
CA LYS A 810 34.01 -12.40 -18.14
C LYS A 810 33.02 -13.04 -19.15
N GLY A 811 32.57 -12.27 -20.14
CA GLY A 811 31.61 -12.74 -21.16
C GLY A 811 30.15 -12.78 -20.69
N PHE A 812 29.82 -12.19 -19.54
CA PHE A 812 28.46 -12.05 -19.03
C PHE A 812 28.05 -10.58 -18.91
N PHE A 813 26.78 -10.30 -19.17
CA PHE A 813 26.20 -8.97 -18.97
C PHE A 813 25.89 -8.75 -17.49
N ILE A 814 26.37 -7.65 -16.93
CA ILE A 814 26.05 -7.21 -15.57
C ILE A 814 24.95 -6.15 -15.65
N VAL A 815 23.82 -6.44 -15.01
CA VAL A 815 22.71 -5.49 -14.84
C VAL A 815 22.66 -4.98 -13.42
N GLU A 816 22.32 -3.71 -13.27
CA GLU A 816 22.19 -3.02 -12.00
C GLU A 816 20.72 -2.65 -11.76
N CYS A 817 20.28 -2.85 -10.53
CA CYS A 817 18.97 -2.43 -10.06
C CYS A 817 19.12 -1.54 -8.84
N LYS A 818 18.43 -0.40 -8.85
CA LYS A 818 18.23 0.39 -7.63
C LYS A 818 17.22 -0.35 -6.77
N LEU A 819 17.69 -0.90 -5.66
CA LEU A 819 16.84 -1.59 -4.72
C LEU A 819 16.31 -0.58 -3.71
N ARG A 820 15.12 -0.83 -3.20
CA ARG A 820 14.62 -0.05 -2.08
C ARG A 820 15.32 -0.48 -0.80
N VAL A 821 15.81 0.49 -0.03
CA VAL A 821 16.55 0.24 1.24
C VAL A 821 15.73 -0.54 2.27
N ASP A 822 14.40 -0.38 2.25
CA ASP A 822 13.48 -1.06 3.16
C ASP A 822 12.95 -2.40 2.64
N ALA A 823 13.17 -2.70 1.35
CA ALA A 823 12.67 -3.93 0.76
C ALA A 823 13.46 -5.14 1.31
N LYS A 824 12.77 -6.01 2.04
CA LYS A 824 13.29 -7.32 2.46
C LYS A 824 13.33 -8.27 1.26
N ILE A 825 14.23 -8.01 0.32
CA ILE A 825 14.37 -8.82 -0.90
C ILE A 825 15.01 -10.18 -0.57
N GLY A 826 15.70 -10.28 0.57
CA GLY A 826 16.21 -11.55 1.10
C GLY A 826 17.27 -12.21 0.22
N ILE A 827 17.83 -11.49 -0.76
CA ILE A 827 18.88 -11.98 -1.66
C ILE A 827 20.26 -11.79 -1.05
N ARG A 828 21.17 -12.71 -1.37
CA ARG A 828 22.58 -12.72 -0.97
C ARG A 828 23.47 -12.92 -2.18
N THR A 829 24.74 -12.52 -2.07
CA THR A 829 25.75 -12.80 -3.09
C THR A 829 25.83 -14.31 -3.36
N GLY A 830 25.73 -14.68 -4.63
CA GLY A 830 25.72 -16.07 -5.10
C GLY A 830 24.32 -16.72 -5.13
N ASP A 831 23.26 -16.00 -4.78
CA ASP A 831 21.89 -16.47 -4.99
C ASP A 831 21.56 -16.50 -6.48
N HIS A 832 20.76 -17.51 -6.86
CA HIS A 832 20.14 -17.60 -8.17
C HIS A 832 18.83 -16.81 -8.14
N VAL A 833 18.65 -15.91 -9.10
CA VAL A 833 17.41 -15.13 -9.25
C VAL A 833 16.90 -15.20 -10.68
N ARG A 834 15.58 -15.17 -10.81
CA ARG A 834 14.89 -15.07 -12.10
C ARG A 834 14.17 -13.74 -12.22
N LEU A 835 14.51 -12.99 -13.26
CA LEU A 835 14.00 -11.66 -13.57
C LEU A 835 12.96 -11.78 -14.70
N THR A 836 11.71 -11.43 -14.44
CA THR A 836 10.62 -11.53 -15.43
C THR A 836 9.98 -10.16 -15.63
N PRO A 837 9.72 -9.70 -16.88
CA PRO A 837 8.96 -8.48 -17.11
C PRO A 837 7.60 -8.50 -16.38
N ALA A 838 7.27 -7.39 -15.72
CA ALA A 838 6.07 -7.27 -14.89
C ALA A 838 4.78 -7.11 -15.71
N SER A 839 4.90 -6.62 -16.94
CA SER A 839 3.84 -6.55 -17.93
C SER A 839 4.23 -7.39 -19.15
N PRO A 840 3.28 -7.91 -19.94
CA PRO A 840 3.58 -8.44 -21.26
C PRO A 840 3.75 -7.29 -22.28
N PRO A 841 4.49 -7.51 -23.38
CA PRO A 841 4.62 -6.51 -24.42
C PRO A 841 3.28 -6.25 -25.12
N GLU A 842 2.94 -4.98 -25.36
CA GLU A 842 1.60 -4.62 -25.86
C GLU A 842 1.35 -5.06 -27.31
N ASN A 843 2.41 -5.11 -28.11
CA ASN A 843 2.38 -5.26 -29.56
C ASN A 843 2.74 -6.68 -30.05
N GLU A 844 3.01 -7.63 -29.15
CA GLU A 844 3.23 -9.04 -29.53
C GLU A 844 1.91 -9.84 -29.55
N PRO A 845 1.74 -10.75 -30.52
CA PRO A 845 0.55 -11.63 -30.58
C PRO A 845 0.49 -12.60 -29.40
N VAL A 846 1.66 -13.07 -28.95
CA VAL A 846 1.81 -13.98 -27.81
C VAL A 846 2.38 -13.16 -26.66
N ARG A 847 1.51 -12.76 -25.72
CA ARG A 847 1.82 -11.91 -24.56
C ARG A 847 2.61 -12.65 -23.47
N SER A 848 3.69 -13.34 -23.82
CA SER A 848 4.51 -14.10 -22.86
C SER A 848 5.79 -13.32 -22.52
N PRO A 849 5.97 -12.87 -21.27
CA PRO A 849 7.19 -12.17 -20.86
C PRO A 849 8.39 -13.14 -20.84
N ILE A 850 9.52 -12.73 -21.39
CA ILE A 850 10.75 -13.54 -21.42
C ILE A 850 11.52 -13.30 -20.11
N ALA A 851 11.71 -14.36 -19.33
CA ALA A 851 12.51 -14.32 -18.12
C ALA A 851 14.02 -14.40 -18.41
N ILE A 852 14.82 -13.82 -17.52
CA ILE A 852 16.28 -13.86 -17.51
C ILE A 852 16.72 -14.45 -16.18
N ASP A 853 17.53 -15.51 -16.24
CA ASP A 853 18.18 -16.08 -15.07
C ASP A 853 19.50 -15.34 -14.80
N ALA A 854 19.78 -15.06 -13.53
CA ALA A 854 20.97 -14.33 -13.14
C ALA A 854 21.50 -14.80 -11.77
N ILE A 855 22.80 -14.59 -11.55
CA ILE A 855 23.43 -14.78 -10.24
C ILE A 855 23.67 -13.41 -9.59
N VAL A 856 23.31 -13.26 -8.32
CA VAL A 856 23.56 -12.04 -7.56
C VAL A 856 25.07 -11.87 -7.33
N GLU A 857 25.67 -10.82 -7.87
CA GLU A 857 27.08 -10.48 -7.58
C GLU A 857 27.20 -9.65 -6.31
N SER A 858 26.34 -8.65 -6.15
CA SER A 858 26.30 -7.81 -4.95
C SER A 858 24.86 -7.45 -4.60
N ALA A 859 24.59 -7.36 -3.29
CA ALA A 859 23.33 -6.94 -2.73
C ALA A 859 23.62 -5.97 -1.57
N ASP A 860 23.96 -4.73 -1.94
CA ASP A 860 24.24 -3.65 -1.00
C ASP A 860 22.94 -2.91 -0.63
N MET A 861 22.98 -2.11 0.45
CA MET A 861 21.85 -1.25 0.79
C MET A 861 21.52 -0.28 -0.35
N GLY A 862 20.37 -0.49 -0.99
CA GLY A 862 19.87 0.36 -2.06
C GLY A 862 20.34 -0.01 -3.47
N LEU A 863 21.17 -1.05 -3.62
CA LEU A 863 21.76 -1.43 -4.91
C LEU A 863 21.96 -2.93 -5.03
N GLY A 864 21.49 -3.52 -6.12
CA GLY A 864 21.75 -4.91 -6.49
C GLY A 864 22.43 -4.99 -7.85
N THR A 865 23.43 -5.84 -7.97
CA THR A 865 24.03 -6.19 -9.27
C THR A 865 23.84 -7.67 -9.56
N PHE A 866 23.41 -7.97 -10.77
CA PHE A 866 23.08 -9.32 -11.22
C PHE A 866 23.87 -9.65 -12.48
N ARG A 867 24.53 -10.80 -12.47
CA ARG A 867 25.21 -11.37 -13.63
C ARG A 867 24.21 -12.22 -14.42
N CYS A 868 23.75 -11.71 -15.55
CA CYS A 868 22.78 -12.39 -16.40
C CYS A 868 23.41 -13.58 -17.12
N LEU A 869 22.67 -14.69 -17.17
CA LEU A 869 23.07 -15.89 -17.93
C LEU A 869 22.69 -15.77 -19.41
N GLN A 870 21.56 -15.11 -19.71
CA GLN A 870 21.15 -14.77 -21.07
C GLN A 870 21.46 -13.31 -21.40
N ASP A 871 21.59 -13.00 -22.69
CA ASP A 871 21.71 -11.62 -23.16
C ASP A 871 20.46 -10.79 -22.75
N PRO A 872 20.64 -9.62 -22.12
CA PRO A 872 19.54 -8.75 -21.75
C PRO A 872 18.84 -8.21 -23.01
N PRO A 873 17.51 -8.08 -23.00
CA PRO A 873 16.76 -7.54 -24.12
C PRO A 873 16.99 -6.04 -24.30
N GLU A 874 16.81 -5.52 -25.52
CA GLU A 874 16.93 -4.07 -25.81
C GLU A 874 16.00 -3.21 -24.94
N TYR A 875 14.80 -3.71 -24.62
CA TYR A 875 13.81 -3.03 -23.77
C TYR A 875 14.09 -3.14 -22.26
N LEU A 876 15.28 -3.60 -21.83
CA LEU A 876 15.61 -3.83 -20.41
C LEU A 876 15.23 -2.63 -19.52
N GLY A 877 15.51 -1.41 -19.97
CA GLY A 877 15.23 -0.17 -19.25
C GLY A 877 13.82 0.42 -19.47
N ASP A 878 13.06 -0.11 -20.42
CA ASP A 878 11.74 0.42 -20.81
C ASP A 878 10.60 -0.20 -19.99
N CYS A 879 10.81 -1.38 -19.41
CA CYS A 879 9.82 -2.11 -18.62
C CYS A 879 10.23 -2.31 -17.16
N SER A 880 9.24 -2.55 -16.31
CA SER A 880 9.46 -2.95 -14.91
C SER A 880 9.60 -4.47 -14.81
N TRP A 881 10.37 -4.95 -13.83
CA TRP A 881 10.72 -6.37 -13.65
C TRP A 881 10.29 -6.91 -12.29
N HIS A 882 9.89 -8.18 -12.26
CA HIS A 882 9.75 -8.97 -11.05
C HIS A 882 11.01 -9.80 -10.81
N LEU A 883 11.38 -9.95 -9.54
CA LEU A 883 12.47 -10.82 -9.11
C LEU A 883 11.89 -11.98 -8.31
N LEU A 884 12.22 -13.20 -8.76
CA LEU A 884 12.02 -14.43 -8.02
C LEU A 884 13.38 -14.86 -7.45
N ASN A 885 13.47 -15.04 -6.13
CA ASN A 885 14.64 -15.66 -5.51
C ASN A 885 14.50 -17.19 -5.66
N CYS A 886 15.39 -17.79 -6.44
CA CYS A 886 15.40 -19.21 -6.76
C CYS A 886 16.31 -20.03 -5.82
N GLY A 887 16.81 -19.43 -4.74
CA GLY A 887 17.65 -20.10 -3.75
C GLY A 887 19.14 -19.82 -3.92
N SER A 888 19.92 -20.20 -2.91
CA SER A 888 21.37 -19.96 -2.88
C SER A 888 22.10 -21.02 -3.69
N PHE A 889 22.70 -20.64 -4.82
CA PHE A 889 23.46 -21.58 -5.66
C PHE A 889 24.91 -21.80 -5.23
N THR A 890 25.39 -21.05 -4.23
CA THR A 890 26.77 -21.14 -3.72
C THR A 890 27.16 -22.56 -3.29
N SER A 891 26.27 -23.24 -2.55
CA SER A 891 26.47 -24.60 -2.07
C SER A 891 26.53 -25.60 -3.23
N GLY A 892 25.56 -25.52 -4.16
CA GLY A 892 25.50 -26.38 -5.35
C GLY A 892 26.76 -26.24 -6.20
N LYS A 893 27.17 -25.01 -6.49
CA LYS A 893 28.41 -24.72 -7.23
C LYS A 893 29.64 -25.30 -6.55
N THR A 894 29.78 -25.10 -5.23
CA THR A 894 30.90 -25.65 -4.47
C THR A 894 30.95 -27.17 -4.54
N MET A 895 29.79 -27.84 -4.48
CA MET A 895 29.70 -29.31 -4.61
C MET A 895 30.06 -29.77 -6.03
N MET A 896 29.57 -29.08 -7.07
CA MET A 896 29.92 -29.40 -8.47
C MET A 896 31.40 -29.24 -8.75
N ASP A 897 32.04 -28.16 -8.25
CA ASP A 897 33.47 -27.93 -8.39
C ASP A 897 34.28 -29.01 -7.65
N ALA A 898 33.85 -29.41 -6.45
CA ALA A 898 34.49 -30.49 -5.69
C ALA A 898 34.40 -31.84 -6.41
N VAL A 899 33.23 -32.18 -6.98
CA VAL A 899 33.03 -33.38 -7.79
C VAL A 899 33.91 -33.32 -9.04
N SER A 900 33.92 -32.21 -9.76
CA SER A 900 34.73 -32.03 -10.98
C SER A 900 36.22 -32.20 -10.69
N ASN A 901 36.71 -31.59 -9.61
CA ASN A 901 38.10 -31.73 -9.15
C ASN A 901 38.42 -33.18 -8.76
N LEU A 902 37.51 -33.86 -8.05
CA LEU A 902 37.70 -35.26 -7.64
C LEU A 902 37.95 -36.19 -8.83
N TYR A 903 37.20 -36.03 -9.93
CA TYR A 903 37.37 -36.89 -11.11
C TYR A 903 38.46 -36.40 -12.09
N THR A 904 38.84 -35.11 -12.00
CA THR A 904 39.93 -34.54 -12.80
C THR A 904 41.29 -34.92 -12.25
N THR A 905 41.55 -34.67 -10.96
CA THR A 905 42.88 -34.89 -10.34
C THR A 905 42.96 -36.17 -9.49
N LYS A 906 41.83 -36.86 -9.27
CA LYS A 906 41.76 -38.25 -8.75
C LYS A 906 42.48 -38.40 -7.40
N LEU A 907 43.57 -39.17 -7.36
CA LEU A 907 44.34 -39.44 -6.15
C LEU A 907 45.05 -38.19 -5.59
N GLU A 908 45.32 -37.19 -6.42
CA GLU A 908 45.87 -35.90 -5.98
C GLU A 908 44.82 -35.08 -5.21
N CYS A 909 43.54 -35.15 -5.63
CA CYS A 909 42.44 -34.56 -4.88
C CYS A 909 42.17 -35.32 -3.58
N CYS A 910 42.05 -36.65 -3.67
CA CYS A 910 41.53 -37.47 -2.60
C CYS A 910 42.17 -38.86 -2.57
N ARG A 911 42.88 -39.18 -1.49
CA ARG A 911 43.56 -40.49 -1.32
C ARG A 911 42.61 -41.69 -1.31
N ILE A 912 41.30 -41.49 -1.11
CA ILE A 912 40.28 -42.55 -1.15
C ILE A 912 39.48 -42.55 -2.46
N TYR A 913 39.97 -41.87 -3.51
CA TYR A 913 39.31 -41.79 -4.82
C TYR A 913 38.86 -43.16 -5.34
N ASP A 914 39.72 -44.18 -5.31
CA ASP A 914 39.39 -45.51 -5.82
C ASP A 914 38.18 -46.15 -5.09
N THR A 915 38.06 -45.87 -3.79
CA THR A 915 36.91 -46.31 -2.98
C THR A 915 35.64 -45.57 -3.39
N LEU A 916 35.74 -44.26 -3.64
CA LEU A 916 34.62 -43.40 -4.02
C LEU A 916 34.19 -43.57 -5.49
N ALA A 917 35.10 -43.88 -6.41
CA ALA A 917 34.89 -43.80 -7.86
C ALA A 917 34.83 -45.16 -8.60
N LEU A 918 35.50 -46.23 -8.15
CA LEU A 918 35.72 -47.43 -8.98
C LEU A 918 35.00 -48.72 -8.53
N ARG A 919 34.26 -48.71 -7.41
CA ARG A 919 33.45 -49.83 -6.84
C ARG A 919 34.21 -51.12 -6.51
N HIS A 920 35.39 -51.34 -7.08
CA HIS A 920 36.32 -52.41 -6.75
C HIS A 920 37.51 -51.84 -5.99
N GLY A 921 37.36 -51.74 -4.68
CA GLY A 921 38.50 -51.99 -3.84
C GLY A 921 38.94 -53.43 -4.12
N LYS A 922 39.99 -53.63 -4.92
CA LYS A 922 41.03 -54.55 -4.43
C LYS A 922 41.36 -53.95 -3.06
N GLY A 923 40.84 -54.59 -2.00
CA GLY A 923 40.83 -54.03 -0.67
C GLY A 923 42.17 -53.36 -0.40
N ASN A 924 42.15 -52.12 0.10
CA ASN A 924 43.36 -51.40 0.45
C ASN A 924 44.29 -52.38 1.15
N ALA A 925 45.37 -52.81 0.47
CA ALA A 925 46.21 -53.92 0.91
C ALA A 925 46.99 -53.58 2.20
N GLY A 926 46.70 -52.42 2.80
CA GLY A 926 47.23 -51.95 4.08
C GLY A 926 46.18 -51.47 5.11
N PHE A 927 44.86 -51.68 4.91
CA PHE A 927 43.90 -51.37 5.98
C PHE A 927 43.77 -52.55 6.96
N VAL A 928 44.13 -52.31 8.23
CA VAL A 928 44.01 -53.31 9.30
C VAL A 928 42.62 -53.22 9.90
N LYS A 929 41.86 -54.31 9.85
CA LYS A 929 40.57 -54.42 10.54
C LYS A 929 40.81 -54.29 12.04
N LEU A 930 40.15 -53.33 12.66
CA LEU A 930 40.26 -53.11 14.10
C LEU A 930 39.26 -54.01 14.84
N PRO A 931 39.62 -54.61 15.98
CA PRO A 931 38.66 -55.28 16.85
C PRO A 931 37.59 -54.29 17.33
N PHE A 932 36.34 -54.73 17.44
CA PHE A 932 35.25 -53.93 17.98
C PHE A 932 34.53 -54.69 19.10
N GLN A 933 33.84 -53.95 19.97
CA GLN A 933 33.02 -54.53 21.03
C GLN A 933 31.56 -54.12 20.85
N ILE A 934 30.63 -55.03 21.13
CA ILE A 934 29.21 -54.70 21.14
C ILE A 934 28.91 -53.91 22.41
N ASP A 935 28.37 -52.70 22.27
CA ASP A 935 27.89 -51.90 23.39
C ASP A 935 26.44 -52.28 23.70
N PRO A 936 26.14 -52.89 24.86
CA PRO A 936 24.78 -53.27 25.24
C PRO A 936 23.86 -52.06 25.46
N ALA A 937 24.40 -50.85 25.65
CA ALA A 937 23.62 -49.63 25.78
C ALA A 937 23.16 -49.04 24.43
N LEU A 938 23.63 -49.60 23.31
CA LEU A 938 23.28 -49.20 21.95
C LEU A 938 22.38 -50.24 21.27
N ASN A 939 21.54 -49.76 20.36
CA ASN A 939 20.67 -50.67 19.61
C ASN A 939 21.46 -51.42 18.50
N ARG A 940 20.78 -52.37 17.83
CA ARG A 940 21.39 -53.21 16.78
C ARG A 940 22.00 -52.39 15.64
N SER A 941 21.31 -51.38 15.11
CA SER A 941 21.80 -50.60 13.96
C SER A 941 22.98 -49.70 14.34
N GLN A 942 23.01 -49.19 15.57
CA GLN A 942 24.12 -48.41 16.10
C GLN A 942 25.36 -49.28 16.33
N ASN A 943 25.19 -50.50 16.84
CA ASN A 943 26.30 -51.46 16.96
C ASN A 943 26.84 -51.92 15.59
N GLN A 944 25.95 -52.10 14.60
CA GLN A 944 26.37 -52.34 13.22
C GLN A 944 27.17 -51.16 12.63
N ALA A 945 26.81 -49.92 12.98
CA ALA A 945 27.58 -48.75 12.57
C ALA A 945 28.98 -48.72 13.18
N ILE A 946 29.13 -49.15 14.44
CA ILE A 946 30.43 -49.30 15.09
C ILE A 946 31.26 -50.38 14.40
N GLU A 947 30.71 -51.57 14.21
CA GLU A 947 31.37 -52.66 13.47
C GLU A 947 31.86 -52.17 12.11
N SER A 948 31.01 -51.45 11.37
CA SER A 948 31.36 -50.89 10.08
C SER A 948 32.54 -49.92 10.16
N ALA A 949 32.52 -48.97 11.10
CA ALA A 949 33.57 -47.97 11.28
C ALA A 949 34.92 -48.56 11.71
N MET A 950 34.92 -49.69 12.43
CA MET A 950 36.13 -50.37 12.88
C MET A 950 36.73 -51.30 11.80
N THR A 951 35.89 -51.83 10.92
CA THR A 951 36.29 -52.85 9.94
C THR A 951 36.53 -52.31 8.53
N ASN A 952 36.11 -51.07 8.24
CA ASN A 952 36.24 -50.45 6.93
C ASN A 952 37.03 -49.13 7.00
N PRO A 953 37.81 -48.79 5.95
CA PRO A 953 38.55 -47.53 5.89
C PRO A 953 37.66 -46.29 5.75
N VAL A 954 36.42 -46.49 5.26
CA VAL A 954 35.42 -45.43 5.08
C VAL A 954 34.06 -46.02 5.45
N SER A 955 33.32 -45.33 6.31
CA SER A 955 31.97 -45.72 6.71
C SER A 955 31.03 -44.53 6.62
N LEU A 956 29.83 -44.78 6.10
CA LEU A 956 28.76 -43.79 6.05
C LEU A 956 27.74 -44.10 7.15
N LEU A 957 27.60 -43.18 8.10
CA LEU A 957 26.56 -43.24 9.12
C LEU A 957 25.36 -42.39 8.68
N TRP A 958 24.24 -43.03 8.38
CA TRP A 958 23.02 -42.37 7.97
C TRP A 958 21.86 -42.68 8.93
N GLY A 959 20.99 -41.69 9.17
CA GLY A 959 19.76 -41.88 9.94
C GLY A 959 18.94 -40.59 10.11
N PRO A 960 17.62 -40.66 10.28
CA PRO A 960 16.74 -39.51 10.52
C PRO A 960 17.13 -38.64 11.75
N PRO A 961 16.61 -37.41 11.89
CA PRO A 961 16.76 -36.62 13.12
C PRO A 961 16.28 -37.41 14.36
N GLY A 962 16.97 -37.27 15.50
CA GLY A 962 16.59 -37.93 16.75
C GLY A 962 17.01 -39.40 16.91
N THR A 963 17.55 -40.08 15.89
CA THR A 963 17.94 -41.51 15.95
C THR A 963 19.25 -41.81 16.70
N GLY A 964 19.77 -40.83 17.46
CA GLY A 964 20.95 -41.02 18.27
C GLY A 964 22.28 -41.03 17.51
N LYS A 965 22.35 -40.49 16.29
CA LYS A 965 23.61 -40.41 15.50
C LYS A 965 24.80 -39.88 16.29
N THR A 966 24.62 -38.78 17.03
CA THR A 966 25.68 -38.20 17.88
C THR A 966 26.17 -39.19 18.94
N ARG A 967 25.26 -39.97 19.53
CA ARG A 967 25.60 -41.01 20.51
C ARG A 967 26.40 -42.14 19.85
N THR A 968 26.01 -42.55 18.64
CA THR A 968 26.73 -43.55 17.85
C THR A 968 28.13 -43.07 17.47
N VAL A 969 28.29 -41.81 17.04
CA VAL A 969 29.60 -41.22 16.74
C VAL A 969 30.50 -41.22 17.97
N VAL A 970 29.98 -40.82 19.14
CA VAL A 970 30.74 -40.85 20.40
C VAL A 970 31.20 -42.25 20.75
N ALA A 971 30.36 -43.27 20.60
CA ALA A 971 30.75 -44.66 20.84
C ALA A 971 31.82 -45.16 19.86
N ILE A 972 31.75 -44.76 18.58
CA ILE A 972 32.80 -45.05 17.59
C ILE A 972 34.13 -44.42 18.02
N LEU A 973 34.11 -43.14 18.44
CA LEU A 973 35.31 -42.43 18.91
C LEU A 973 35.96 -43.13 20.11
N LEU A 974 35.14 -43.56 21.08
CA LEU A 974 35.63 -44.28 22.25
C LEU A 974 36.30 -45.60 21.87
N GLN A 975 35.71 -46.40 20.99
CA GLN A 975 36.30 -47.67 20.57
C GLN A 975 37.58 -47.47 19.74
N LEU A 976 37.63 -46.46 18.87
CA LEU A 976 38.83 -46.11 18.13
C LEU A 976 39.99 -45.72 19.05
N LEU A 977 39.72 -44.95 20.10
CA LEU A 977 40.75 -44.55 21.09
C LEU A 977 41.24 -45.71 21.96
N VAL A 978 40.36 -46.66 22.30
CA VAL A 978 40.76 -47.86 23.05
C VAL A 978 41.67 -48.76 22.21
N VAL A 979 41.34 -48.95 20.93
CA VAL A 979 42.06 -49.88 20.06
C VAL A 979 43.32 -49.26 19.46
N ALA A 980 43.35 -47.94 19.30
CA ALA A 980 44.47 -47.21 18.71
C ALA A 980 44.83 -45.96 19.54
N PRO A 981 45.33 -46.13 20.78
CA PRO A 981 45.58 -45.02 21.70
C PRO A 981 46.63 -44.01 21.20
N ASP A 982 47.54 -44.45 20.33
CA ASP A 982 48.62 -43.61 19.78
C ASP A 982 48.18 -42.78 18.56
N LYS A 983 46.92 -42.93 18.11
CA LYS A 983 46.39 -42.25 16.92
C LYS A 983 45.57 -41.02 17.33
N ARG A 984 45.70 -39.95 16.54
CA ARG A 984 44.91 -38.72 16.73
C ARG A 984 43.67 -38.77 15.85
N ILE A 985 42.52 -38.40 16.42
CA ILE A 985 41.24 -38.36 15.72
C ILE A 985 40.86 -36.90 15.47
N LEU A 986 40.56 -36.57 14.22
CA LEU A 986 39.98 -35.27 13.83
C LEU A 986 38.47 -35.43 13.65
N VAL A 987 37.69 -34.61 14.35
CA VAL A 987 36.24 -34.49 14.15
C VAL A 987 35.96 -33.13 13.53
N ALA A 988 35.36 -33.14 12.34
CA ALA A 988 34.99 -31.93 11.63
C ALA A 988 33.50 -31.97 11.27
N ALA A 989 32.84 -30.82 11.29
CA ALA A 989 31.46 -30.67 10.81
C ALA A 989 31.27 -29.28 10.18
N PRO A 990 30.27 -29.11 9.29
CA PRO A 990 30.01 -27.83 8.64
C PRO A 990 29.58 -26.71 9.60
N THR A 991 29.04 -27.06 10.78
CA THR A 991 28.60 -26.11 11.80
C THR A 991 29.28 -26.35 13.13
N HIS A 992 29.59 -25.27 13.86
CA HIS A 992 30.18 -25.35 15.20
C HIS A 992 29.30 -26.15 16.17
N ASN A 993 27.97 -25.96 16.11
CA ASN A 993 27.01 -26.65 16.97
C ASN A 993 27.11 -28.17 16.91
N ALA A 994 27.36 -28.74 15.72
CA ALA A 994 27.47 -30.20 15.58
C ALA A 994 28.74 -30.74 16.28
N VAL A 995 29.87 -30.06 16.11
CA VAL A 995 31.14 -30.41 16.77
C VAL A 995 31.00 -30.27 18.28
N ASP A 996 30.40 -29.17 18.75
CA ASP A 996 30.26 -28.88 20.18
C ASP A 996 29.33 -29.90 20.87
N ASN A 997 28.26 -30.33 20.20
CA ASN A 997 27.37 -31.37 20.71
C ASN A 997 28.05 -32.74 20.79
N ILE A 998 28.92 -33.08 19.83
CA ILE A 998 29.74 -34.30 19.91
C ILE A 998 30.72 -34.18 21.07
N LEU A 999 31.43 -33.06 21.19
CA LEU A 999 32.43 -32.82 22.22
C LEU A 999 31.84 -32.89 23.63
N ARG A 1000 30.71 -32.24 23.89
CA ARG A 1000 30.03 -32.30 25.20
C ARG A 1000 29.67 -33.73 25.58
N LYS A 1001 29.01 -34.47 24.68
CA LYS A 1001 28.65 -35.87 24.93
C LYS A 1001 29.86 -36.78 25.09
N PHE A 1002 30.92 -36.50 24.35
CA PHE A 1002 32.17 -37.21 24.47
C PHE A 1002 32.80 -37.00 25.86
N ILE A 1003 32.78 -35.76 26.40
CA ILE A 1003 33.25 -35.47 27.77
C ILE A 1003 32.35 -36.12 28.83
N GLU A 1004 31.03 -36.04 28.67
CA GLU A 1004 30.04 -36.62 29.58
C GLU A 1004 30.21 -38.14 29.77
N GLU A 1005 30.63 -38.87 28.73
CA GLU A 1005 30.88 -40.32 28.77
C GLU A 1005 32.20 -40.72 29.46
N GLY A 1006 32.93 -39.76 30.07
CA GLY A 1006 34.08 -40.05 30.94
C GLY A 1006 35.35 -40.47 30.20
N VAL A 1007 35.70 -39.78 29.12
CA VAL A 1007 36.88 -40.11 28.27
C VAL A 1007 38.21 -40.06 29.03
N HIS A 1008 38.39 -39.06 29.90
CA HIS A 1008 39.62 -38.88 30.67
C HIS A 1008 39.94 -40.08 31.56
N THR A 1009 38.91 -40.73 32.12
CA THR A 1009 39.07 -41.93 32.95
C THR A 1009 39.22 -43.21 32.14
N ARG A 1010 38.77 -43.25 30.87
CA ARG A 1010 38.78 -44.46 30.03
C ARG A 1010 39.95 -44.55 29.02
N THR A 1011 40.50 -43.41 28.57
CA THR A 1011 41.43 -43.39 27.41
C THR A 1011 42.63 -42.45 27.56
N ASN A 1012 42.76 -41.73 28.69
CA ASN A 1012 43.83 -40.76 28.96
C ASN A 1012 44.06 -39.71 27.84
N THR A 1013 43.01 -39.42 27.04
CA THR A 1013 43.07 -38.52 25.88
C THR A 1013 42.41 -37.18 26.20
N THR A 1014 43.03 -36.07 25.81
CA THR A 1014 42.47 -34.71 25.97
C THR A 1014 41.95 -34.21 24.63
N PRO A 1015 40.63 -33.92 24.49
CA PRO A 1015 40.11 -33.37 23.25
C PRO A 1015 40.54 -31.91 23.05
N ILE A 1016 40.88 -31.53 21.81
CA ILE A 1016 41.26 -30.16 21.46
C ILE A 1016 40.22 -29.59 20.49
N ARG A 1017 39.59 -28.47 20.85
CA ARG A 1017 38.65 -27.73 19.98
C ARG A 1017 39.40 -26.65 19.22
N VAL A 1018 39.45 -26.76 17.89
CA VAL A 1018 40.05 -25.74 17.01
C VAL A 1018 38.94 -24.81 16.51
N SER A 1019 39.02 -23.50 16.81
CA SER A 1019 38.08 -22.47 16.34
C SER A 1019 38.87 -21.32 15.69
N THR A 1020 38.36 -20.79 14.58
CA THR A 1020 38.90 -19.56 13.93
C THR A 1020 38.49 -18.29 14.66
N ASP A 1021 37.48 -18.38 15.52
CA ASP A 1021 36.94 -17.28 16.32
C ASP A 1021 37.51 -17.41 17.74
N SER A 1022 38.44 -16.52 18.11
CA SER A 1022 39.19 -16.56 19.39
C SER A 1022 38.29 -16.36 20.62
N LEU A 1023 37.06 -15.88 20.42
CA LEU A 1023 36.05 -15.70 21.47
C LEU A 1023 35.31 -16.99 21.85
N LYS A 1024 35.54 -18.11 21.15
CA LYS A 1024 34.81 -19.38 21.33
C LYS A 1024 35.70 -20.59 21.67
N ILE A 1025 36.95 -20.36 22.08
CA ILE A 1025 37.90 -21.40 22.49
C ILE A 1025 37.69 -21.78 23.95
#